data_AF-R7LNB8-F1
#
_entry.id   AF-R7LNB8-F1
#
_cell.length_a   1.000
_cell.length_b   1.000
_cell.length_c   1.000
_cell.angle_alpha   90.00
_cell.angle_beta   90.00
_cell.angle_gamma   90.00
#
_symmetry.space_group_name_H-M   'P 1'
#
loop_
_entity.id
_entity.type
_entity.pdbx_description
1 polymer ?
#
loop_
_entity_poly.entity_id
_entity_poly.type
_entity_poly.pdbx_seq_one_letter_code
_entity_poly.pdbx_strand_id
1 'polypeptide(L)'
;MQIGKDTSQLSAGDKYFDNVALTVNGGTLSLQNGQIDTIDVTDFIVNNSSQFLLDINLTANQQSDKINANTAGGSGTIWIGPVNITEKMADGTTSIYADFINQNVSTAIEDVNKTITVDGAIYSVDVAGNRITVAKEGESGGFAYEVINPEPIERTFIIGSNDVTVNSWINGDNNLAGTRFQITGGSNGNSLIGSDIEGIIVKAGQQLDITSVSSYEGFKSAAVNNGGVVNISSTKFQNNSGAENGGVIRNNSGTVSIDGGSSFINNSADENGGAIYNNGTLNINTFATAGTFVGDIVFENNTAKQGSDIYQTASGITNITGDNGGKLTLNGGIAGLGVINKSGNGTLVLNGDNSAYNGKFIQTGAVNDEGEAVTGGKTTVNSGAKFFNGQTTITDSTLEWLTSEDLDYTQAQKPKLTINSGNLIVGNSAKLTIDNGGSIADSVAVELNGDLILKEDMSVSGNISGTGNLTADNIALIVEGDNSGFDGNFIQNKGTTDVNDGGTLFSNVSLTSSVLNFNEGSKASSTSVFKSTDSTVSLISNSANSDTILNAVKNGTNSNLNIVIDNTDTAEDLNIDGTSIAGLTFKNTSEYSGIITGAGNIKNEGTLSVKGDESGFTGKFTQTGASTTVDKTGKVFGGDKNIQAGSLNITSSDVIDYTNVHLSSGTKLNHTTETTAQNTVSSSVVDFVSDAQGASANFSASGVTGNYLITENIDNGKSNTISFSNSNVTLGTTDFTGNTNYNLTDSTLDLSSDSSLDNYEFSSFTTSGTNKLNFNANFVDTADPNVKALETDTLHVASGNAEFEVGKVFISGQENGQAEYNTTQNVLSGNAHFSDDKPGEVVISTGATTSYEYEVTVTDDKQSIQLSATGITDENSLNDMNILEGNRFFQFSIGDTSEYHIGQSLDATAEGDFYISGRSENAADSVLSGAIIDSTGALTGDNGSLFNIADSVKANLEFSDLTIQDAYKNGNGSVIENNSKDAVITLDNTIIKNNSSTGSGGAIYNDGGKIIITDTTFTNNKADVGGGAIFNASGELSLNNVTFNAANQTTGAKNDIYNAGSIVTSGKNTFASDITNDGSLSFAGTNNVSGNIIGADTGNITNTGILNLKGDNSGYKGTFTQTAGTTTVNDKFFSGTSTISNGTLNWYTSKDLPSDGTLIVQNGRFNIGKDGLMAGVSFKKRREKTEKKNYIESRKLNSR
;
A
#
# COMPACT_ATOMS: atom_id res chain seq x y z
N MET A 1 61.28 33.79 -44.73
CA MET A 1 61.11 34.48 -43.43
C MET A 1 59.71 35.07 -43.39
N GLN A 2 59.07 35.10 -42.22
CA GLN A 2 57.84 35.87 -41.96
C GLN A 2 58.14 36.83 -40.81
N ILE A 3 57.79 38.12 -40.95
CA ILE A 3 57.93 39.15 -39.93
C ILE A 3 56.52 39.55 -39.43
N GLY A 4 56.41 40.09 -38.22
CA GLY A 4 55.16 40.71 -37.73
C GLY A 4 54.14 39.81 -37.05
N LYS A 5 54.52 38.59 -36.61
CA LYS A 5 53.54 37.54 -36.25
C LYS A 5 53.30 37.26 -34.76
N ASP A 6 54.13 37.78 -33.85
CA ASP A 6 53.86 37.84 -32.41
C ASP A 6 54.50 39.12 -31.86
N THR A 7 53.71 39.89 -31.11
CA THR A 7 54.06 41.21 -30.57
C THR A 7 54.02 41.26 -29.04
N SER A 8 53.70 40.14 -28.38
CA SER A 8 53.41 40.09 -26.94
C SER A 8 54.63 40.25 -26.01
N GLN A 9 55.84 40.12 -26.55
CA GLN A 9 57.11 40.15 -25.80
C GLN A 9 57.86 41.51 -25.89
N LEU A 10 57.38 42.45 -26.71
CA LEU A 10 58.07 43.72 -27.00
C LEU A 10 57.14 44.91 -26.71
N SER A 11 57.69 45.96 -26.08
CA SER A 11 56.97 47.18 -25.73
C SER A 11 57.08 48.26 -26.81
N ALA A 12 56.14 49.21 -26.84
CA ALA A 12 56.16 50.29 -27.82
C ALA A 12 57.45 51.13 -27.71
N GLY A 13 58.27 51.09 -28.77
CA GLY A 13 59.63 51.65 -28.82
C GLY A 13 60.68 50.61 -29.21
N ASP A 14 60.42 49.34 -28.90
CA ASP A 14 61.22 48.21 -29.36
C ASP A 14 61.01 48.00 -30.87
N LYS A 15 62.10 47.88 -31.62
CA LYS A 15 62.06 47.56 -33.05
C LYS A 15 62.22 46.05 -33.22
N TYR A 16 61.59 45.45 -34.24
CA TYR A 16 61.86 44.06 -34.64
C TYR A 16 63.36 43.78 -34.83
N PHE A 17 64.10 44.81 -35.28
CA PHE A 17 65.54 44.86 -35.35
C PHE A 17 66.02 46.26 -34.95
N ASP A 18 66.69 46.43 -33.80
CA ASP A 18 67.39 47.68 -33.49
C ASP A 18 68.91 47.53 -33.69
N ASN A 19 69.48 48.37 -34.56
CA ASN A 19 70.87 48.27 -35.05
C ASN A 19 71.29 46.86 -35.54
N VAL A 20 70.38 46.11 -36.18
CA VAL A 20 70.69 44.81 -36.81
C VAL A 20 70.64 44.91 -38.34
N ALA A 21 71.68 44.41 -38.99
CA ALA A 21 71.71 44.15 -40.43
C ALA A 21 71.09 42.79 -40.73
N LEU A 22 70.20 42.72 -41.73
CA LEU A 22 69.45 41.51 -42.08
C LEU A 22 70.03 40.89 -43.36
N THR A 23 70.43 39.62 -43.28
CA THR A 23 70.90 38.85 -44.45
C THR A 23 69.99 37.64 -44.69
N VAL A 24 69.33 37.61 -45.84
CA VAL A 24 68.45 36.54 -46.30
C VAL A 24 69.21 35.66 -47.30
N ASN A 25 69.65 34.48 -46.86
CA ASN A 25 70.39 33.54 -47.71
C ASN A 25 69.46 32.65 -48.56
N GLY A 26 68.36 33.23 -49.08
CA GLY A 26 67.34 32.56 -49.89
C GLY A 26 66.08 32.14 -49.12
N GLY A 27 65.16 31.52 -49.85
CA GLY A 27 63.82 31.16 -49.38
C GLY A 27 62.82 32.34 -49.49
N THR A 28 61.53 32.05 -49.40
CA THR A 28 60.48 33.05 -49.64
C THR A 28 60.47 34.18 -48.60
N LEU A 29 60.27 35.41 -49.08
CA LEU A 29 59.87 36.56 -48.27
C LEU A 29 58.46 36.93 -48.71
N SER A 30 57.48 36.63 -47.86
CA SER A 30 56.08 36.91 -48.13
C SER A 30 55.72 38.26 -47.49
N LEU A 31 55.30 39.21 -48.32
CA LEU A 31 54.64 40.45 -47.91
C LEU A 31 53.12 40.31 -48.03
N GLN A 32 52.67 39.49 -48.98
CA GLN A 32 51.27 39.24 -49.32
C GLN A 32 50.48 38.65 -48.15
N ASN A 33 50.03 39.53 -47.27
CA ASN A 33 49.09 39.29 -46.16
C ASN A 33 47.70 39.89 -46.46
N GLY A 34 47.52 40.47 -47.67
CA GLY A 34 46.34 41.22 -48.08
C GLY A 34 46.35 42.70 -47.67
N GLN A 35 47.47 43.20 -47.14
CA GLN A 35 47.72 44.60 -46.83
C GLN A 35 49.08 45.05 -47.36
N ILE A 36 49.19 46.34 -47.64
CA ILE A 36 50.37 46.95 -48.25
C ILE A 36 51.46 47.18 -47.19
N ASP A 37 52.17 46.10 -46.86
CA ASP A 37 53.19 46.01 -45.80
C ASP A 37 54.45 46.86 -46.06
N THR A 38 55.24 47.10 -45.00
CA THR A 38 56.63 47.61 -45.07
C THR A 38 57.48 47.10 -43.91
N ILE A 39 58.71 46.67 -44.21
CA ILE A 39 59.73 46.20 -43.25
C ILE A 39 60.94 47.13 -43.34
N ASP A 40 61.47 47.61 -42.21
CA ASP A 40 62.68 48.44 -42.13
C ASP A 40 63.87 47.68 -41.53
N VAL A 41 65.06 47.75 -42.16
CA VAL A 41 66.35 47.23 -41.63
C VAL A 41 67.52 48.13 -42.04
N THR A 42 68.68 48.02 -41.35
CA THR A 42 69.86 48.84 -41.71
C THR A 42 70.42 48.47 -43.08
N ASP A 43 70.73 47.19 -43.27
CA ASP A 43 71.23 46.63 -44.51
C ASP A 43 70.44 45.34 -44.81
N PHE A 44 70.07 45.13 -46.08
CA PHE A 44 69.25 43.98 -46.52
C PHE A 44 69.94 43.18 -47.63
N ILE A 45 70.58 42.06 -47.28
CA ILE A 45 71.42 41.30 -48.22
C ILE A 45 70.76 39.98 -48.62
N VAL A 46 70.38 39.83 -49.88
CA VAL A 46 69.66 38.65 -50.44
C VAL A 46 70.62 37.79 -51.27
N ASN A 47 71.36 36.87 -50.64
CA ASN A 47 72.43 36.14 -51.32
C ASN A 47 71.94 35.04 -52.28
N ASN A 48 70.71 34.53 -52.13
CA ASN A 48 70.09 33.54 -53.02
C ASN A 48 68.66 33.97 -53.40
N SER A 49 68.15 33.51 -54.54
CA SER A 49 66.84 33.90 -55.08
C SER A 49 65.63 33.55 -54.18
N SER A 50 64.57 34.35 -54.33
CA SER A 50 63.36 34.33 -53.49
C SER A 50 62.13 34.71 -54.32
N GLN A 51 61.07 33.91 -54.27
CA GLN A 51 59.77 34.29 -54.85
C GLN A 51 59.15 35.45 -54.06
N PHE A 52 58.47 36.37 -54.76
CA PHE A 52 57.51 37.32 -54.19
C PHE A 52 56.13 37.00 -54.76
N LEU A 53 55.09 37.41 -54.03
CA LEU A 53 53.70 37.41 -54.45
C LEU A 53 53.16 38.81 -54.10
N LEU A 54 52.25 39.34 -54.93
CA LEU A 54 51.91 40.78 -54.96
C LEU A 54 50.46 41.01 -55.35
N ASP A 55 49.94 42.16 -54.94
CA ASP A 55 48.59 42.64 -55.24
C ASP A 55 48.63 43.85 -56.22
N ILE A 56 47.66 43.97 -57.14
CA ILE A 56 47.65 44.93 -58.27
C ILE A 56 46.23 45.41 -58.61
N ASN A 57 46.03 46.71 -58.85
CA ASN A 57 44.73 47.33 -59.15
C ASN A 57 44.51 47.63 -60.65
N LEU A 58 43.26 47.64 -61.14
CA LEU A 58 42.92 48.06 -62.52
C LEU A 58 41.94 49.24 -62.64
N THR A 59 41.19 49.69 -61.64
CA THR A 59 40.37 50.92 -61.83
C THR A 59 41.24 52.16 -61.79
N ALA A 60 42.24 52.15 -60.90
CA ALA A 60 43.26 53.15 -60.74
C ALA A 60 44.61 52.46 -60.56
N ASN A 61 45.64 53.05 -61.15
CA ASN A 61 46.95 52.43 -61.24
C ASN A 61 47.78 52.60 -59.94
N GLN A 62 48.80 51.74 -59.75
CA GLN A 62 49.92 51.89 -58.77
C GLN A 62 49.65 51.55 -57.28
N GLN A 63 48.96 50.46 -56.94
CA GLN A 63 48.86 49.95 -55.54
C GLN A 63 49.45 48.53 -55.42
N SER A 64 50.43 48.31 -54.52
CA SER A 64 51.12 47.01 -54.26
C SER A 64 52.12 47.06 -53.07
N ASP A 65 52.50 45.89 -52.51
CA ASP A 65 53.31 45.64 -51.29
C ASP A 65 54.78 46.17 -51.30
N LYS A 66 55.42 46.26 -50.11
CA LYS A 66 56.79 46.82 -49.96
C LYS A 66 57.75 46.26 -48.90
N ILE A 67 59.04 46.51 -49.13
CA ILE A 67 60.18 46.40 -48.20
C ILE A 67 60.95 47.73 -48.24
N ASN A 68 61.66 48.09 -47.18
CA ASN A 68 62.53 49.25 -47.09
C ASN A 68 63.88 48.90 -46.39
N ALA A 69 64.99 49.44 -46.88
CA ALA A 69 66.31 49.26 -46.27
C ALA A 69 67.26 50.40 -46.66
N ASN A 70 68.17 50.80 -45.77
CA ASN A 70 69.12 51.89 -46.06
C ASN A 70 70.16 51.46 -47.10
N THR A 71 70.60 50.21 -47.06
CA THR A 71 71.29 49.55 -48.18
C THR A 71 70.65 48.20 -48.48
N ALA A 72 70.77 47.74 -49.73
CA ALA A 72 70.42 46.38 -50.12
C ALA A 72 71.51 45.78 -51.02
N GLY A 73 71.70 44.46 -50.96
CA GLY A 73 72.75 43.75 -51.70
C GLY A 73 72.49 42.26 -51.86
N GLY A 74 73.51 41.50 -52.28
CA GLY A 74 73.41 40.06 -52.54
C GLY A 74 73.31 39.72 -54.04
N SER A 75 72.68 38.59 -54.37
CA SER A 75 72.76 37.93 -55.68
C SER A 75 71.50 37.13 -56.10
N GLY A 76 70.33 37.42 -55.53
CA GLY A 76 69.05 36.72 -55.82
C GLY A 76 68.13 37.39 -56.87
N THR A 77 67.15 36.62 -57.37
CA THR A 77 66.10 37.01 -58.34
C THR A 77 64.68 36.70 -57.81
N ILE A 78 63.66 37.36 -58.37
CA ILE A 78 62.23 37.29 -58.01
C ILE A 78 61.40 36.80 -59.22
N TRP A 79 60.15 36.39 -59.00
CA TRP A 79 59.15 36.03 -60.03
C TRP A 79 57.78 36.60 -59.68
N ILE A 80 56.94 36.85 -60.68
CA ILE A 80 55.53 37.22 -60.50
C ILE A 80 54.71 35.94 -60.65
N GLY A 81 54.12 35.48 -59.55
CA GLY A 81 53.03 34.49 -59.61
C GLY A 81 51.76 35.09 -60.23
N PRO A 82 50.64 34.34 -60.26
CA PRO A 82 49.36 34.87 -60.71
C PRO A 82 49.08 36.26 -60.12
N VAL A 83 48.88 37.25 -60.99
CA VAL A 83 48.70 38.64 -60.57
C VAL A 83 47.36 38.75 -59.85
N ASN A 84 47.39 39.14 -58.58
CA ASN A 84 46.17 39.35 -57.79
C ASN A 84 45.53 40.68 -58.21
N ILE A 85 44.59 40.62 -59.16
CA ILE A 85 43.84 41.75 -59.71
C ILE A 85 42.77 42.20 -58.72
N THR A 86 42.82 43.47 -58.30
CA THR A 86 41.91 44.00 -57.27
C THR A 86 40.67 44.73 -57.82
N GLU A 87 40.65 45.29 -59.04
CA GLU A 87 39.46 46.01 -59.61
C GLU A 87 39.33 45.90 -61.17
N LYS A 88 38.41 46.63 -61.86
CA LYS A 88 38.01 46.41 -63.29
C LYS A 88 37.81 47.65 -64.23
N MET A 89 37.31 47.40 -65.46
CA MET A 89 37.23 48.31 -66.64
C MET A 89 35.89 49.07 -66.85
N ALA A 90 35.95 50.20 -67.57
CA ALA A 90 34.84 51.13 -67.87
C ALA A 90 34.07 50.83 -69.16
N ASP A 91 32.75 50.99 -69.10
CA ASP A 91 31.78 50.58 -70.13
C ASP A 91 31.86 51.40 -71.42
N GLY A 92 31.46 50.80 -72.55
CA GLY A 92 31.69 51.33 -73.91
C GLY A 92 33.17 51.53 -74.30
N THR A 93 34.15 51.06 -73.49
CA THR A 93 35.60 51.38 -73.57
C THR A 93 36.54 50.20 -73.19
N THR A 94 37.88 50.40 -72.95
CA THR A 94 38.93 49.32 -73.13
C THR A 94 40.30 49.22 -72.34
N SER A 95 40.89 50.12 -71.51
CA SER A 95 42.32 49.88 -71.01
C SER A 95 42.84 50.60 -69.73
N ILE A 96 43.74 49.94 -68.94
CA ILE A 96 44.09 50.17 -67.49
C ILE A 96 45.37 49.37 -66.98
N TYR A 97 46.02 49.64 -65.80
CA TYR A 97 47.25 48.91 -65.28
C TYR A 97 47.75 49.18 -63.80
N ALA A 98 48.91 48.64 -63.29
CA ALA A 98 49.54 49.01 -61.97
C ALA A 98 51.11 48.93 -61.82
N ASP A 99 51.67 48.87 -60.58
CA ASP A 99 53.12 48.97 -60.21
C ASP A 99 53.47 48.70 -58.71
N PHE A 100 54.76 48.68 -58.28
CA PHE A 100 55.25 48.17 -56.95
C PHE A 100 56.42 48.86 -56.15
N ILE A 101 57.60 48.22 -55.96
CA ILE A 101 58.47 48.26 -54.71
C ILE A 101 59.37 49.52 -54.45
N ASN A 102 60.45 49.41 -53.63
CA ASN A 102 61.32 50.50 -53.14
C ASN A 102 62.84 50.38 -53.48
N GLN A 103 63.42 49.16 -53.50
CA GLN A 103 64.71 48.87 -54.15
C GLN A 103 64.49 47.86 -55.30
N ASN A 104 65.38 47.83 -56.30
CA ASN A 104 65.07 47.29 -57.64
C ASN A 104 65.47 45.80 -57.87
N VAL A 105 64.68 45.06 -58.70
CA VAL A 105 64.63 43.58 -58.79
C VAL A 105 64.26 43.01 -60.21
N SER A 106 63.67 41.81 -60.37
CA SER A 106 63.46 41.09 -61.67
C SER A 106 62.27 40.07 -61.68
N THR A 107 61.59 39.74 -62.83
CA THR A 107 60.18 39.21 -62.94
C THR A 107 59.72 38.54 -64.31
N ALA A 108 58.56 37.81 -64.43
CA ALA A 108 57.91 37.23 -65.69
C ALA A 108 56.43 36.64 -65.55
N ILE A 109 55.71 36.15 -66.63
CA ILE A 109 54.25 35.67 -66.67
C ILE A 109 53.87 34.56 -67.75
N GLU A 110 52.58 34.19 -67.96
CA GLU A 110 52.04 33.00 -68.75
C GLU A 110 50.97 33.25 -69.89
N ASP A 111 50.62 32.20 -70.68
CA ASP A 111 50.00 32.24 -72.04
C ASP A 111 48.46 32.12 -72.16
N VAL A 112 47.71 31.66 -71.15
CA VAL A 112 46.26 31.32 -71.27
C VAL A 112 45.29 32.51 -71.37
N ASN A 113 45.82 33.69 -71.71
CA ASN A 113 45.15 34.99 -71.64
C ASN A 113 44.76 35.49 -73.05
N LYS A 114 44.36 34.54 -73.93
CA LYS A 114 44.77 34.58 -75.35
C LYS A 114 43.79 33.96 -76.36
N THR A 115 42.59 33.57 -75.94
CA THR A 115 41.43 33.36 -76.84
C THR A 115 40.22 33.95 -76.14
N ILE A 116 39.65 35.01 -76.72
CA ILE A 116 39.27 36.19 -75.92
C ILE A 116 37.95 36.80 -76.41
N THR A 117 36.98 36.86 -75.52
CA THR A 117 35.65 37.44 -75.76
C THR A 117 35.34 38.37 -74.60
N VAL A 118 35.14 39.65 -74.90
CA VAL A 118 34.46 40.56 -73.98
C VAL A 118 33.01 40.70 -74.49
N ASP A 119 32.50 41.88 -74.84
CA ASP A 119 31.04 42.09 -74.88
C ASP A 119 30.30 41.50 -76.09
N GLY A 120 29.97 40.20 -75.97
CA GLY A 120 28.91 39.47 -76.66
C GLY A 120 29.26 39.08 -78.10
N ALA A 121 29.65 40.09 -78.87
CA ALA A 121 30.26 39.95 -80.18
C ALA A 121 31.80 40.13 -80.10
N ILE A 122 32.50 39.26 -79.34
CA ILE A 122 33.75 38.53 -79.74
C ILE A 122 35.10 39.37 -79.90
N TYR A 123 36.08 39.41 -78.93
CA TYR A 123 37.29 40.34 -78.95
C TYR A 123 38.75 39.96 -78.39
N SER A 124 39.43 40.67 -77.41
CA SER A 124 40.94 40.57 -77.18
C SER A 124 41.59 41.07 -75.82
N VAL A 125 42.87 40.68 -75.44
CA VAL A 125 43.71 40.98 -74.18
C VAL A 125 45.29 40.93 -74.39
N ASP A 126 46.18 41.52 -73.52
CA ASP A 126 47.71 41.37 -73.43
C ASP A 126 48.40 41.81 -72.05
N VAL A 127 49.65 41.39 -71.63
CA VAL A 127 50.34 41.63 -70.27
C VAL A 127 51.93 41.53 -70.14
N ALA A 128 52.69 42.35 -69.30
CA ALA A 128 54.14 42.13 -68.88
C ALA A 128 54.77 43.04 -67.76
N GLY A 129 55.77 42.56 -66.97
CA GLY A 129 56.68 43.34 -66.07
C GLY A 129 56.00 44.03 -64.86
N ASN A 130 54.88 44.74 -65.16
CA ASN A 130 53.75 45.27 -64.37
C ASN A 130 52.47 45.83 -65.16
N ARG A 131 52.18 45.61 -66.49
CA ARG A 131 51.10 46.32 -67.29
C ARG A 131 50.23 45.47 -68.30
N ILE A 132 49.05 45.96 -68.83
CA ILE A 132 47.91 45.19 -69.49
C ILE A 132 46.95 46.00 -70.50
N THR A 133 46.09 45.41 -71.41
CA THR A 133 45.14 46.07 -72.43
C THR A 133 44.00 45.18 -73.11
N VAL A 134 42.93 45.70 -73.81
CA VAL A 134 41.66 45.04 -74.42
C VAL A 134 41.04 45.67 -75.77
N ALA A 135 39.99 45.09 -76.47
CA ALA A 135 39.34 45.49 -77.81
C ALA A 135 37.74 45.43 -77.98
N LYS A 136 37.07 45.38 -79.20
CA LYS A 136 35.56 45.24 -79.51
C LYS A 136 35.04 44.80 -80.96
N GLU A 137 33.86 44.11 -81.13
CA GLU A 137 33.00 43.89 -82.39
C GLU A 137 31.39 43.84 -82.25
N GLY A 138 30.57 43.19 -83.16
CA GLY A 138 29.15 43.50 -83.66
C GLY A 138 27.78 42.75 -83.32
N GLU A 139 26.94 42.26 -84.32
CA GLU A 139 25.42 42.01 -84.32
C GLU A 139 24.91 40.83 -85.28
N SER A 140 23.71 40.13 -85.35
CA SER A 140 22.37 39.88 -84.67
C SER A 140 20.99 40.32 -85.33
N GLY A 141 19.82 39.57 -85.30
CA GLY A 141 18.45 40.21 -85.42
C GLY A 141 17.01 39.56 -85.65
N GLY A 142 16.69 38.55 -86.48
CA GLY A 142 15.27 38.34 -87.00
C GLY A 142 14.65 36.91 -87.13
N PHE A 143 13.37 36.69 -86.76
CA PHE A 143 12.71 35.39 -86.46
C PHE A 143 13.18 34.15 -87.25
N ALA A 144 13.00 34.12 -88.57
CA ALA A 144 13.33 32.95 -89.39
C ALA A 144 14.85 32.75 -89.58
N TYR A 145 15.64 33.80 -89.37
CA TYR A 145 17.09 33.71 -89.16
C TYR A 145 17.34 33.19 -87.73
N GLU A 146 16.77 33.81 -86.71
CA GLU A 146 16.91 33.40 -85.29
C GLU A 146 16.36 32.01 -84.94
N VAL A 147 15.71 31.25 -85.84
CA VAL A 147 15.48 29.80 -85.65
C VAL A 147 16.61 28.94 -86.18
N ILE A 148 17.25 29.29 -87.30
CA ILE A 148 18.21 28.41 -88.00
C ILE A 148 19.65 28.93 -87.98
N ASN A 149 19.83 30.18 -87.56
CA ASN A 149 21.12 30.80 -87.29
C ASN A 149 21.82 29.98 -86.18
N PRO A 150 23.00 29.40 -86.41
CA PRO A 150 23.72 28.70 -85.36
C PRO A 150 24.39 29.65 -84.36
N GLU A 151 24.57 30.93 -84.69
CA GLU A 151 25.40 31.87 -83.93
C GLU A 151 24.71 33.23 -83.70
N PRO A 152 24.23 33.53 -82.47
CA PRO A 152 24.48 32.76 -81.25
C PRO A 152 23.74 31.43 -81.18
N ILE A 153 24.21 30.48 -80.36
CA ILE A 153 23.49 29.23 -80.11
C ILE A 153 22.16 29.45 -79.35
N GLU A 154 22.03 30.54 -78.59
CA GLU A 154 20.79 30.97 -77.91
C GLU A 154 20.29 32.30 -78.47
N ARG A 155 19.03 32.36 -78.92
CA ARG A 155 18.51 33.50 -79.72
C ARG A 155 17.11 33.92 -79.30
N THR A 156 16.79 35.20 -79.50
CA THR A 156 15.53 35.81 -79.05
C THR A 156 14.92 36.63 -80.17
N PHE A 157 13.64 36.39 -80.50
CA PHE A 157 12.88 37.24 -81.40
C PHE A 157 11.69 37.91 -80.71
N ILE A 158 11.63 39.22 -80.88
CA ILE A 158 10.54 40.07 -80.43
C ILE A 158 9.62 40.33 -81.62
N ILE A 159 8.37 39.84 -81.53
CA ILE A 159 7.29 40.22 -82.45
C ILE A 159 7.10 41.73 -82.29
N GLY A 160 7.36 42.46 -83.38
CA GLY A 160 7.40 43.93 -83.38
C GLY A 160 6.01 44.56 -83.32
N SER A 161 5.87 45.77 -83.87
CA SER A 161 4.65 46.60 -83.75
C SER A 161 3.37 46.00 -84.34
N ASN A 162 3.45 44.90 -85.09
CA ASN A 162 2.32 44.16 -85.68
C ASN A 162 2.51 42.65 -85.47
N ASP A 163 1.45 41.87 -85.64
CA ASP A 163 1.50 40.41 -85.70
C ASP A 163 2.53 39.90 -86.72
N VAL A 164 3.19 38.79 -86.39
CA VAL A 164 4.14 38.12 -87.29
C VAL A 164 3.50 36.87 -87.86
N THR A 165 3.09 36.95 -89.12
CA THR A 165 2.69 35.77 -89.90
C THR A 165 3.93 35.07 -90.43
N VAL A 166 4.22 33.87 -89.94
CA VAL A 166 5.36 33.07 -90.39
C VAL A 166 4.96 32.31 -91.64
N ASN A 167 5.58 32.66 -92.77
CA ASN A 167 5.30 32.05 -94.07
C ASN A 167 6.35 30.99 -94.47
N SER A 168 7.59 31.07 -93.95
CA SER A 168 8.70 30.16 -94.28
C SER A 168 9.92 30.37 -93.37
N TRP A 169 10.76 29.33 -93.24
CA TRP A 169 12.04 29.36 -92.50
C TRP A 169 13.25 29.61 -93.43
N ILE A 170 14.36 30.17 -92.91
CA ILE A 170 15.60 30.30 -93.71
C ILE A 170 16.20 28.90 -93.95
N ASN A 171 16.75 28.70 -95.15
CA ASN A 171 17.17 27.38 -95.68
C ASN A 171 16.06 26.31 -95.72
N GLY A 172 14.80 26.68 -95.43
CA GLY A 172 13.67 25.76 -95.34
C GLY A 172 13.62 24.92 -94.07
N ASP A 173 14.47 25.21 -93.07
CA ASP A 173 14.65 24.35 -91.91
C ASP A 173 13.74 24.77 -90.74
N ASN A 174 12.76 23.93 -90.36
CA ASN A 174 11.92 24.13 -89.16
C ASN A 174 12.49 23.42 -87.92
N ASN A 175 13.66 22.79 -88.04
CA ASN A 175 14.42 22.35 -86.89
C ASN A 175 15.10 23.58 -86.30
N LEU A 176 14.96 23.76 -84.99
CA LEU A 176 15.71 24.75 -84.24
C LEU A 176 17.22 24.46 -84.41
N ALA A 177 18.00 25.42 -84.89
CA ALA A 177 19.46 25.38 -84.87
C ALA A 177 20.03 26.07 -83.63
N GLY A 178 21.32 25.87 -83.35
CA GLY A 178 21.88 26.17 -82.04
C GLY A 178 21.22 25.31 -80.96
N THR A 179 21.18 25.84 -79.73
CA THR A 179 20.61 25.18 -78.54
C THR A 179 19.28 25.78 -78.10
N ARG A 180 19.01 27.08 -78.37
CA ARG A 180 17.80 27.75 -77.86
C ARG A 180 17.25 28.83 -78.78
N PHE A 181 15.93 28.94 -78.80
CA PHE A 181 15.21 30.07 -79.40
C PHE A 181 14.03 30.54 -78.55
N GLN A 182 13.78 31.84 -78.53
CA GLN A 182 12.72 32.48 -77.75
C GLN A 182 11.81 33.34 -78.63
N ILE A 183 10.51 33.27 -78.35
CA ILE A 183 9.43 33.98 -79.05
C ILE A 183 8.67 34.84 -78.04
N THR A 184 8.59 36.15 -78.26
CA THR A 184 7.72 37.02 -77.45
C THR A 184 6.81 37.91 -78.30
N GLY A 185 5.53 38.03 -77.89
CA GLY A 185 4.51 38.88 -78.52
C GLY A 185 4.74 40.40 -78.44
N GLY A 186 5.82 40.85 -77.78
CA GLY A 186 6.15 42.27 -77.65
C GLY A 186 5.16 43.07 -76.81
N SER A 187 5.26 44.40 -76.85
CA SER A 187 4.49 45.32 -75.98
C SER A 187 2.97 45.27 -76.15
N ASN A 188 2.49 44.66 -77.24
CA ASN A 188 1.08 44.60 -77.60
C ASN A 188 0.50 43.18 -77.40
N GLY A 189 1.34 42.19 -77.05
CA GLY A 189 0.96 40.77 -77.00
C GLY A 189 0.57 40.20 -78.38
N ASN A 190 1.19 40.69 -79.45
CA ASN A 190 0.84 40.38 -80.84
C ASN A 190 0.89 38.86 -81.13
N SER A 191 0.03 38.40 -82.04
CA SER A 191 -0.17 36.98 -82.35
C SER A 191 0.92 36.40 -83.25
N LEU A 192 1.18 35.11 -83.06
CA LEU A 192 2.02 34.31 -83.97
C LEU A 192 1.11 33.33 -84.72
N ILE A 193 0.76 33.71 -85.95
CA ILE A 193 -0.25 32.99 -86.75
C ILE A 193 0.46 32.07 -87.73
N GLY A 194 0.34 30.76 -87.50
CA GLY A 194 0.66 29.74 -88.48
C GLY A 194 -0.40 29.73 -89.59
N SER A 195 0.02 29.68 -90.85
CA SER A 195 -0.92 29.65 -91.99
C SER A 195 -1.09 28.22 -92.53
N ASP A 196 -1.71 27.33 -91.73
CA ASP A 196 -1.87 25.89 -92.01
C ASP A 196 -0.52 25.15 -92.20
N ILE A 197 0.50 25.61 -91.46
CA ILE A 197 1.87 25.06 -91.48
C ILE A 197 2.09 24.02 -90.35
N GLU A 198 3.18 23.26 -90.47
CA GLU A 198 3.68 22.40 -89.40
C GLU A 198 4.25 23.22 -88.23
N GLY A 199 4.17 22.65 -87.02
CA GLY A 199 4.79 23.23 -85.83
C GLY A 199 6.32 23.26 -85.89
N ILE A 200 6.93 23.92 -84.90
CA ILE A 200 8.39 23.90 -84.71
C ILE A 200 8.79 22.50 -84.23
N ILE A 201 9.84 21.93 -84.86
CA ILE A 201 10.41 20.65 -84.45
C ILE A 201 11.56 20.93 -83.47
N VAL A 202 11.35 20.57 -82.20
CA VAL A 202 12.34 20.71 -81.14
C VAL A 202 12.94 19.34 -80.86
N LYS A 203 14.22 19.14 -81.23
CA LYS A 203 14.95 17.88 -81.03
C LYS A 203 15.64 17.85 -79.66
N ALA A 204 16.16 16.67 -79.28
CA ALA A 204 16.96 16.51 -78.08
C ALA A 204 18.15 17.49 -78.08
N GLY A 205 18.34 18.21 -76.97
CA GLY A 205 19.37 19.27 -76.84
C GLY A 205 18.95 20.66 -77.36
N GLN A 206 17.67 20.85 -77.72
CA GLN A 206 17.14 22.12 -78.22
C GLN A 206 16.01 22.66 -77.32
N GLN A 207 15.90 23.98 -77.19
CA GLN A 207 14.91 24.66 -76.32
C GLN A 207 14.12 25.76 -77.06
N LEU A 208 12.79 25.72 -76.96
CA LEU A 208 11.86 26.71 -77.50
C LEU A 208 11.10 27.42 -76.37
N ASP A 209 11.27 28.72 -76.20
CA ASP A 209 10.51 29.54 -75.25
C ASP A 209 9.41 30.36 -75.99
N ILE A 210 8.17 30.36 -75.49
CA ILE A 210 7.00 31.06 -76.07
C ILE A 210 6.32 31.91 -74.99
N THR A 211 6.26 33.23 -75.17
CA THR A 211 5.85 34.17 -74.11
C THR A 211 4.91 35.28 -74.61
N SER A 212 3.80 35.49 -73.88
CA SER A 212 2.86 36.60 -74.06
C SER A 212 2.29 36.73 -75.48
N VAL A 213 2.03 35.61 -76.15
CA VAL A 213 1.41 35.58 -77.48
C VAL A 213 -0.12 35.48 -77.30
N SER A 214 -0.86 36.53 -77.66
CA SER A 214 -2.33 36.59 -77.45
C SER A 214 -3.10 35.49 -78.18
N SER A 215 -2.56 34.98 -79.29
CA SER A 215 -3.03 33.79 -79.98
C SER A 215 -1.87 33.06 -80.68
N TYR A 216 -1.66 31.80 -80.31
CA TYR A 216 -0.77 30.87 -81.00
C TYR A 216 -1.63 29.80 -81.67
N GLU A 217 -1.96 30.01 -82.94
CA GLU A 217 -3.01 29.27 -83.64
C GLU A 217 -2.72 29.06 -85.14
N GLY A 218 -3.55 28.23 -85.78
CA GLY A 218 -3.49 27.97 -87.22
C GLY A 218 -2.52 26.86 -87.64
N PHE A 219 -2.11 26.01 -86.70
CA PHE A 219 -1.22 24.87 -86.96
C PHE A 219 -2.01 23.60 -87.31
N LYS A 220 -1.53 22.88 -88.33
CA LYS A 220 -2.18 21.71 -88.94
C LYS A 220 -2.00 20.39 -88.17
N SER A 221 -1.09 20.42 -87.21
CA SER A 221 -0.70 19.33 -86.33
C SER A 221 -0.43 19.95 -84.95
N ALA A 222 0.08 19.18 -83.99
CA ALA A 222 0.55 19.74 -82.73
C ALA A 222 1.47 20.95 -83.00
N ALA A 223 1.05 22.13 -82.53
CA ALA A 223 1.69 23.43 -82.76
C ALA A 223 3.16 23.45 -82.32
N VAL A 224 3.50 22.58 -81.35
CA VAL A 224 4.87 22.16 -81.07
C VAL A 224 4.94 20.63 -80.99
N ASN A 225 5.88 20.03 -81.74
CA ASN A 225 6.16 18.60 -81.74
C ASN A 225 7.49 18.35 -81.01
N ASN A 226 7.42 17.79 -79.79
CA ASN A 226 8.53 17.91 -78.83
C ASN A 226 9.31 16.61 -78.58
N GLY A 227 10.63 16.71 -78.75
CA GLY A 227 11.66 15.81 -78.23
C GLY A 227 12.84 16.54 -77.56
N GLY A 228 12.69 17.83 -77.25
CA GLY A 228 13.64 18.67 -76.52
C GLY A 228 12.97 19.40 -75.36
N VAL A 229 13.17 20.71 -75.23
CA VAL A 229 12.55 21.56 -74.19
C VAL A 229 11.62 22.59 -74.81
N VAL A 230 10.43 22.75 -74.26
CA VAL A 230 9.44 23.75 -74.68
C VAL A 230 8.93 24.47 -73.45
N ASN A 231 8.96 25.80 -73.41
CA ASN A 231 8.38 26.60 -72.33
C ASN A 231 7.33 27.55 -72.91
N ILE A 232 6.21 27.70 -72.22
CA ILE A 232 5.01 28.43 -72.63
C ILE A 232 4.62 29.34 -71.47
N SER A 233 4.28 30.60 -71.73
CA SER A 233 3.86 31.55 -70.69
C SER A 233 2.85 32.57 -71.20
N SER A 234 1.77 32.80 -70.43
CA SER A 234 0.71 33.78 -70.71
C SER A 234 0.24 33.80 -72.17
N THR A 235 0.10 32.61 -72.75
CA THR A 235 -0.15 32.38 -74.19
C THR A 235 -1.40 31.53 -74.37
N LYS A 236 -2.28 31.96 -75.28
CA LYS A 236 -3.53 31.25 -75.57
C LYS A 236 -3.35 30.27 -76.73
N PHE A 237 -3.57 28.98 -76.44
CA PHE A 237 -3.63 27.95 -77.48
C PHE A 237 -5.09 27.56 -77.72
N GLN A 238 -5.61 28.04 -78.84
CA GLN A 238 -7.00 27.90 -79.25
C GLN A 238 -7.10 27.28 -80.64
N ASN A 239 -8.15 26.51 -80.89
CA ASN A 239 -8.54 26.02 -82.22
C ASN A 239 -7.45 25.20 -82.95
N ASN A 240 -6.44 24.67 -82.25
CA ASN A 240 -5.42 23.79 -82.85
C ASN A 240 -5.95 22.35 -82.89
N SER A 241 -5.61 21.60 -83.94
CA SER A 241 -6.06 20.23 -84.15
C SER A 241 -4.88 19.29 -84.38
N GLY A 242 -4.74 18.32 -83.49
CA GLY A 242 -3.60 17.43 -83.41
C GLY A 242 -3.98 16.01 -83.79
N ALA A 243 -4.27 15.80 -85.08
CA ALA A 243 -4.73 14.56 -85.73
C ALA A 243 -4.98 13.36 -84.77
N GLU A 244 -3.94 12.58 -84.46
CA GLU A 244 -4.05 11.37 -83.65
C GLU A 244 -4.01 11.62 -82.12
N ASN A 245 -3.10 12.48 -81.66
CA ASN A 245 -2.73 12.64 -80.25
C ASN A 245 -2.19 14.06 -79.99
N GLY A 246 -2.74 14.76 -78.99
CA GLY A 246 -2.26 16.07 -78.51
C GLY A 246 -2.64 17.23 -79.42
N GLY A 247 -3.82 17.82 -79.20
CA GLY A 247 -4.38 18.87 -80.06
C GLY A 247 -3.49 20.11 -80.23
N VAL A 248 -2.80 20.50 -79.15
CA VAL A 248 -1.81 21.59 -79.17
C VAL A 248 -0.39 21.04 -79.08
N ILE A 249 -0.15 20.10 -78.16
CA ILE A 249 1.19 19.63 -77.82
C ILE A 249 1.21 18.10 -77.82
N ARG A 250 2.07 17.54 -78.69
CA ARG A 250 2.40 16.11 -78.69
C ARG A 250 3.80 15.94 -78.11
N ASN A 251 3.87 15.66 -76.81
CA ASN A 251 5.13 15.48 -76.11
C ASN A 251 5.58 14.02 -76.17
N ASN A 252 6.38 13.67 -77.19
CA ASN A 252 6.76 12.27 -77.44
C ASN A 252 7.85 11.78 -76.46
N SER A 253 8.80 12.66 -76.10
CA SER A 253 9.89 12.33 -75.16
C SER A 253 10.57 13.56 -74.51
N GLY A 254 10.13 14.77 -74.81
CA GLY A 254 10.75 16.01 -74.32
C GLY A 254 10.18 16.49 -72.98
N THR A 255 10.61 17.69 -72.60
CA THR A 255 10.04 18.47 -71.49
C THR A 255 9.22 19.62 -72.06
N VAL A 256 8.00 19.77 -71.58
CA VAL A 256 7.10 20.90 -71.84
C VAL A 256 6.84 21.60 -70.53
N SER A 257 6.86 22.93 -70.49
CA SER A 257 6.47 23.75 -69.33
C SER A 257 5.40 24.75 -69.75
N ILE A 258 4.35 24.88 -68.95
CA ILE A 258 3.19 25.75 -69.23
C ILE A 258 2.97 26.63 -68.01
N ASP A 259 3.26 27.91 -68.14
CA ASP A 259 3.18 28.91 -67.08
C ASP A 259 1.86 29.71 -67.13
N GLY A 260 1.56 30.40 -66.03
CA GLY A 260 0.24 30.99 -65.77
C GLY A 260 -0.27 32.02 -66.81
N GLY A 261 -1.58 32.18 -66.84
CA GLY A 261 -2.30 32.97 -67.84
C GLY A 261 -2.43 32.25 -69.21
N SER A 262 -1.87 31.05 -69.33
CA SER A 262 -2.08 30.18 -70.50
C SER A 262 -3.37 29.38 -70.40
N SER A 263 -4.04 29.17 -71.53
CA SER A 263 -5.30 28.41 -71.59
C SER A 263 -5.40 27.54 -72.83
N PHE A 264 -6.06 26.39 -72.65
CA PHE A 264 -6.22 25.34 -73.64
C PHE A 264 -7.72 25.13 -73.85
N ILE A 265 -8.25 25.81 -74.86
CA ILE A 265 -9.68 25.98 -75.08
C ILE A 265 -10.05 25.50 -76.49
N ASN A 266 -11.04 24.62 -76.59
CA ASN A 266 -11.58 24.06 -77.84
C ASN A 266 -10.51 23.35 -78.72
N ASN A 267 -9.52 22.69 -78.13
CA ASN A 267 -8.54 21.89 -78.89
C ASN A 267 -8.99 20.42 -78.97
N SER A 268 -8.57 19.70 -80.01
CA SER A 268 -9.00 18.32 -80.25
C SER A 268 -7.90 17.40 -80.79
N ALA A 269 -8.03 16.11 -80.43
CA ALA A 269 -7.27 14.99 -80.99
C ALA A 269 -8.20 13.76 -81.11
N ASP A 270 -8.03 12.95 -82.16
CA ASP A 270 -8.99 11.87 -82.49
C ASP A 270 -8.98 10.71 -81.48
N GLU A 271 -7.85 10.45 -80.79
CA GLU A 271 -7.74 9.35 -79.82
C GLU A 271 -7.56 9.86 -78.38
N ASN A 272 -6.43 10.50 -78.06
CA ASN A 272 -6.03 10.77 -76.67
C ASN A 272 -5.49 12.19 -76.46
N GLY A 273 -5.86 12.82 -75.34
CA GLY A 273 -5.30 14.11 -74.91
C GLY A 273 -5.73 15.27 -75.80
N GLY A 274 -6.97 15.74 -75.63
CA GLY A 274 -7.58 16.71 -76.54
C GLY A 274 -6.82 18.03 -76.64
N ALA A 275 -6.24 18.51 -75.54
CA ALA A 275 -5.23 19.57 -75.57
C ALA A 275 -3.81 19.00 -75.63
N ILE A 276 -3.48 18.06 -74.73
CA ILE A 276 -2.11 17.57 -74.53
C ILE A 276 -2.06 16.05 -74.42
N TYR A 277 -1.19 15.44 -75.24
CA TYR A 277 -0.77 14.05 -75.09
C TYR A 277 0.66 14.00 -74.57
N ASN A 278 0.88 13.29 -73.47
CA ASN A 278 2.16 13.27 -72.77
C ASN A 278 2.77 11.86 -72.62
N ASN A 279 3.96 11.69 -73.19
CA ASN A 279 4.86 10.55 -73.04
C ASN A 279 6.26 10.97 -72.55
N GLY A 280 6.48 12.27 -72.32
CA GLY A 280 7.67 12.82 -71.67
C GLY A 280 7.32 13.53 -70.35
N THR A 281 7.97 14.66 -70.10
CA THR A 281 7.70 15.52 -68.92
C THR A 281 6.82 16.72 -69.29
N LEU A 282 5.77 16.97 -68.51
CA LEU A 282 4.83 18.09 -68.66
C LEU A 282 4.73 18.89 -67.36
N ASN A 283 5.37 20.05 -67.28
CA ASN A 283 5.25 21.00 -66.17
C ASN A 283 4.07 21.95 -66.44
N ILE A 284 3.25 22.24 -65.43
CA ILE A 284 2.10 23.15 -65.48
C ILE A 284 2.15 24.03 -64.24
N ASN A 285 2.58 25.28 -64.39
CA ASN A 285 2.89 26.22 -63.30
C ASN A 285 1.91 27.39 -63.33
N THR A 286 1.19 27.72 -62.25
CA THR A 286 0.27 28.89 -62.26
C THR A 286 0.98 30.26 -62.14
N PHE A 287 2.28 30.31 -62.44
CA PHE A 287 3.17 31.47 -62.34
C PHE A 287 4.23 31.40 -63.46
N ALA A 288 4.74 32.54 -63.92
CA ALA A 288 5.85 32.62 -64.91
C ALA A 288 7.22 32.86 -64.26
N THR A 289 7.23 33.17 -62.96
CA THR A 289 8.40 33.16 -62.07
C THR A 289 7.86 33.00 -60.65
N ALA A 290 8.54 32.25 -59.78
CA ALA A 290 8.12 32.06 -58.41
C ALA A 290 7.86 33.41 -57.71
N GLY A 291 6.79 33.51 -56.90
CA GLY A 291 6.33 34.75 -56.28
C GLY A 291 5.45 35.64 -57.18
N THR A 292 5.31 35.36 -58.49
CA THR A 292 4.53 36.21 -59.42
C THR A 292 3.39 35.45 -60.08
N PHE A 293 2.16 35.65 -59.56
CA PHE A 293 0.94 35.19 -60.24
C PHE A 293 0.70 35.98 -61.53
N VAL A 294 0.49 35.27 -62.63
CA VAL A 294 0.24 35.83 -63.98
C VAL A 294 -1.09 35.34 -64.59
N GLY A 295 -1.87 34.56 -63.86
CA GLY A 295 -3.19 34.06 -64.26
C GLY A 295 -3.37 32.56 -64.04
N ASP A 296 -4.62 32.15 -63.90
CA ASP A 296 -5.01 30.73 -63.81
C ASP A 296 -4.70 29.96 -65.10
N ILE A 297 -4.64 28.64 -65.00
CA ILE A 297 -4.56 27.74 -66.14
C ILE A 297 -5.88 26.96 -66.24
N VAL A 298 -6.53 27.07 -67.40
CA VAL A 298 -7.83 26.48 -67.65
C VAL A 298 -7.77 25.56 -68.87
N PHE A 299 -8.20 24.32 -68.67
CA PHE A 299 -8.56 23.40 -69.74
C PHE A 299 -10.09 23.35 -69.82
N GLU A 300 -10.65 23.69 -70.98
CA GLU A 300 -12.10 23.79 -71.18
C GLU A 300 -12.51 23.34 -72.59
N ASN A 301 -13.56 22.53 -72.66
CA ASN A 301 -14.19 22.03 -73.90
C ASN A 301 -13.21 21.32 -74.87
N ASN A 302 -12.09 20.80 -74.35
CA ASN A 302 -11.18 19.95 -75.10
C ASN A 302 -11.80 18.55 -75.29
N THR A 303 -11.47 17.89 -76.39
CA THR A 303 -12.11 16.60 -76.75
C THR A 303 -11.12 15.55 -77.25
N ALA A 304 -11.28 14.33 -76.73
CA ALA A 304 -10.60 13.09 -77.09
C ALA A 304 -11.45 11.89 -76.61
N LYS A 305 -11.10 10.65 -76.96
CA LYS A 305 -11.79 9.44 -76.43
C LYS A 305 -11.35 9.08 -75.02
N GLN A 306 -10.10 9.41 -74.66
CA GLN A 306 -9.53 9.23 -73.33
C GLN A 306 -8.75 10.48 -72.92
N GLY A 307 -9.01 11.01 -71.72
CA GLY A 307 -8.35 12.21 -71.21
C GLY A 307 -8.69 13.43 -72.06
N SER A 308 -9.91 13.94 -71.90
CA SER A 308 -10.47 15.02 -72.73
C SER A 308 -9.56 16.26 -72.72
N ASP A 309 -9.06 16.63 -71.55
CA ASP A 309 -8.07 17.70 -71.39
C ASP A 309 -6.64 17.15 -71.61
N ILE A 310 -6.26 16.15 -70.81
CA ILE A 310 -4.90 15.58 -70.76
C ILE A 310 -5.00 14.05 -70.73
N TYR A 311 -4.18 13.38 -71.55
CA TYR A 311 -3.94 11.92 -71.45
C TYR A 311 -2.50 11.61 -71.04
N GLN A 312 -2.37 10.79 -70.00
CA GLN A 312 -1.09 10.42 -69.41
C GLN A 312 -0.71 8.96 -69.70
N THR A 313 0.22 8.75 -70.63
CA THR A 313 0.80 7.43 -70.87
C THR A 313 1.52 6.89 -69.62
N ALA A 314 1.78 5.58 -69.57
CA ALA A 314 2.53 4.97 -68.46
C ALA A 314 4.00 5.46 -68.33
N SER A 315 4.55 6.14 -69.34
CA SER A 315 5.88 6.79 -69.27
C SER A 315 5.80 8.30 -69.02
N GLY A 316 4.62 8.90 -69.10
CA GLY A 316 4.42 10.34 -68.91
C GLY A 316 4.55 10.75 -67.44
N ILE A 317 5.24 11.86 -67.22
CA ILE A 317 5.32 12.57 -65.94
C ILE A 317 4.69 13.94 -66.13
N THR A 318 3.77 14.33 -65.23
CA THR A 318 3.15 15.66 -65.22
C THR A 318 3.38 16.32 -63.88
N ASN A 319 4.10 17.43 -63.85
CA ASN A 319 4.39 18.21 -62.66
C ASN A 319 3.46 19.43 -62.64
N ILE A 320 2.55 19.53 -61.68
CA ILE A 320 1.67 20.68 -61.49
C ILE A 320 2.26 21.51 -60.35
N THR A 321 2.65 22.75 -60.61
CA THR A 321 3.05 23.70 -59.58
C THR A 321 2.11 24.89 -59.57
N GLY A 322 2.06 25.63 -58.47
CA GLY A 322 1.31 26.87 -58.43
C GLY A 322 1.62 27.68 -57.20
N ASP A 323 1.28 28.95 -57.24
CA ASP A 323 1.68 29.93 -56.25
C ASP A 323 0.63 31.06 -56.14
N ASN A 324 0.65 31.80 -55.03
CA ASN A 324 -0.24 32.93 -54.75
C ASN A 324 -1.75 32.62 -54.96
N GLY A 325 -2.17 31.38 -54.67
CA GLY A 325 -3.55 30.91 -54.82
C GLY A 325 -3.99 30.59 -56.25
N GLY A 326 -3.10 30.68 -57.24
CA GLY A 326 -3.41 30.41 -58.64
C GLY A 326 -3.95 28.98 -58.88
N LYS A 327 -4.86 28.85 -59.84
CA LYS A 327 -5.68 27.65 -60.02
C LYS A 327 -5.44 26.96 -61.35
N LEU A 328 -5.30 25.62 -61.30
CA LEU A 328 -5.45 24.73 -62.44
C LEU A 328 -6.84 24.10 -62.42
N THR A 329 -7.63 24.32 -63.46
CA THR A 329 -8.98 23.73 -63.59
C THR A 329 -9.00 22.68 -64.71
N LEU A 330 -9.42 21.45 -64.36
CA LEU A 330 -9.68 20.36 -65.30
C LEU A 330 -11.18 20.07 -65.34
N ASN A 331 -11.82 20.46 -66.44
CA ASN A 331 -13.28 20.33 -66.62
C ASN A 331 -13.68 19.11 -67.45
N GLY A 332 -12.85 18.72 -68.43
CA GLY A 332 -13.06 17.54 -69.29
C GLY A 332 -12.47 16.25 -68.71
N GLY A 333 -11.59 16.35 -67.71
CA GLY A 333 -11.04 15.22 -66.96
C GLY A 333 -9.73 14.65 -67.51
N ILE A 334 -9.01 13.94 -66.64
CA ILE A 334 -7.71 13.30 -66.93
C ILE A 334 -7.82 11.77 -66.88
N ALA A 335 -7.08 11.08 -67.75
CA ALA A 335 -7.06 9.62 -67.82
C ALA A 335 -5.65 9.07 -68.08
N GLY A 336 -5.44 7.79 -67.78
CA GLY A 336 -4.20 7.07 -68.07
C GLY A 336 -3.51 6.47 -66.85
N LEU A 337 -2.20 6.24 -66.97
CA LEU A 337 -1.41 5.35 -66.10
C LEU A 337 -0.09 5.93 -65.58
N GLY A 338 0.34 7.11 -66.04
CA GLY A 338 1.62 7.69 -65.65
C GLY A 338 1.64 8.31 -64.25
N VAL A 339 2.52 9.29 -64.04
CA VAL A 339 2.67 10.00 -62.75
C VAL A 339 2.20 11.44 -62.87
N ILE A 340 1.47 11.92 -61.87
CA ILE A 340 1.13 13.34 -61.67
C ILE A 340 1.70 13.77 -60.31
N ASN A 341 2.56 14.79 -60.30
CA ASN A 341 3.16 15.40 -59.11
C ASN A 341 2.62 16.82 -58.94
N LYS A 342 1.70 17.07 -58.00
CA LYS A 342 1.27 18.40 -57.58
C LYS A 342 2.19 18.93 -56.47
N SER A 343 2.66 20.17 -56.58
CA SER A 343 3.37 20.89 -55.51
C SER A 343 2.92 22.36 -55.44
N GLY A 344 3.37 23.09 -54.42
CA GLY A 344 3.17 24.53 -54.29
C GLY A 344 1.76 24.97 -53.85
N ASN A 345 1.61 26.27 -53.57
CA ASN A 345 0.42 26.91 -53.03
C ASN A 345 -0.78 27.03 -53.99
N GLY A 346 -0.66 26.57 -55.25
CA GLY A 346 -1.76 26.60 -56.20
C GLY A 346 -2.85 25.55 -55.89
N THR A 347 -4.07 25.79 -56.38
CA THR A 347 -5.21 24.87 -56.26
C THR A 347 -5.42 24.05 -57.53
N LEU A 348 -5.48 22.73 -57.42
CA LEU A 348 -6.02 21.84 -58.47
C LEU A 348 -7.52 21.64 -58.24
N VAL A 349 -8.35 21.90 -59.25
CA VAL A 349 -9.80 21.67 -59.16
C VAL A 349 -10.24 20.62 -60.18
N LEU A 350 -10.88 19.57 -59.66
CA LEU A 350 -11.41 18.45 -60.42
C LEU A 350 -12.94 18.54 -60.47
N ASN A 351 -13.50 18.74 -61.66
CA ASN A 351 -14.94 18.83 -61.90
C ASN A 351 -15.50 17.65 -62.72
N GLY A 352 -14.67 17.01 -63.55
CA GLY A 352 -15.07 15.91 -64.43
C GLY A 352 -15.02 14.53 -63.78
N ASP A 353 -15.22 13.48 -64.60
CA ASP A 353 -14.96 12.10 -64.20
C ASP A 353 -13.47 11.77 -64.40
N ASN A 354 -12.76 11.48 -63.31
CA ASN A 354 -11.33 11.13 -63.32
C ASN A 354 -11.09 9.66 -62.91
N SER A 355 -12.15 8.84 -62.81
CA SER A 355 -12.07 7.42 -62.41
C SER A 355 -11.31 6.55 -63.43
N ALA A 356 -11.13 7.05 -64.66
CA ALA A 356 -10.28 6.45 -65.68
C ALA A 356 -8.77 6.67 -65.45
N TYR A 357 -8.36 7.54 -64.52
CA TYR A 357 -6.96 7.67 -64.11
C TYR A 357 -6.61 6.63 -63.04
N ASN A 358 -5.74 5.69 -63.42
CA ASN A 358 -5.29 4.56 -62.60
C ASN A 358 -3.78 4.62 -62.32
N GLY A 359 -3.15 5.77 -62.62
CA GLY A 359 -1.72 6.03 -62.38
C GLY A 359 -1.41 6.40 -60.93
N LYS A 360 -0.32 7.15 -60.72
CA LYS A 360 0.07 7.67 -59.39
C LYS A 360 -0.13 9.18 -59.31
N PHE A 361 -0.95 9.63 -58.36
CA PHE A 361 -1.08 11.04 -57.99
C PHE A 361 -0.30 11.29 -56.70
N ILE A 362 0.62 12.24 -56.73
CA ILE A 362 1.41 12.70 -55.58
C ILE A 362 1.12 14.18 -55.41
N GLN A 363 0.64 14.60 -54.25
CA GLN A 363 0.47 15.99 -53.87
C GLN A 363 1.42 16.33 -52.72
N THR A 364 2.13 17.43 -52.87
CA THR A 364 3.08 17.99 -51.92
C THR A 364 2.72 19.45 -51.63
N GLY A 365 3.12 19.96 -50.46
CA GLY A 365 2.92 21.36 -50.09
C GLY A 365 3.72 22.35 -50.95
N ALA A 366 3.63 23.62 -50.58
CA ALA A 366 4.78 24.51 -50.76
C ALA A 366 5.72 24.33 -49.56
N VAL A 367 6.99 24.72 -49.71
CA VAL A 367 7.89 24.98 -48.59
C VAL A 367 8.30 26.45 -48.60
N ASN A 368 8.57 27.03 -47.43
CA ASN A 368 9.17 28.36 -47.31
C ASN A 368 10.70 28.30 -47.54
N ASP A 369 11.37 29.46 -47.50
CA ASP A 369 12.82 29.56 -47.70
C ASP A 369 13.65 28.85 -46.60
N GLU A 370 13.04 28.54 -45.45
CA GLU A 370 13.64 27.79 -44.34
C GLU A 370 13.41 26.27 -44.46
N GLY A 371 12.60 25.83 -45.44
CA GLY A 371 12.27 24.43 -45.72
C GLY A 371 11.00 23.91 -45.02
N GLU A 372 10.27 24.76 -44.31
CA GLU A 372 9.04 24.40 -43.58
C GLU A 372 7.82 24.35 -44.52
N ALA A 373 6.89 23.44 -44.23
CA ALA A 373 5.65 23.27 -44.98
C ALA A 373 4.71 24.49 -44.91
N VAL A 374 4.22 24.94 -46.08
CA VAL A 374 3.17 25.96 -46.20
C VAL A 374 1.91 25.32 -46.80
N THR A 375 0.86 25.23 -45.99
CA THR A 375 -0.36 24.45 -46.26
C THR A 375 -1.35 25.08 -47.24
N GLY A 376 -0.92 26.09 -48.01
CA GLY A 376 -1.76 26.76 -49.01
C GLY A 376 -2.08 25.91 -50.25
N GLY A 377 -1.25 24.89 -50.54
CA GLY A 377 -1.49 23.97 -51.65
C GLY A 377 -2.75 23.13 -51.44
N LYS A 378 -3.57 22.97 -52.48
CA LYS A 378 -4.89 22.33 -52.37
C LYS A 378 -5.26 21.50 -53.60
N THR A 379 -6.00 20.41 -53.39
CA THR A 379 -6.83 19.76 -54.42
C THR A 379 -8.27 19.69 -53.92
N THR A 380 -9.20 20.19 -54.73
CA THR A 380 -10.64 20.12 -54.46
C THR A 380 -11.32 19.10 -55.38
N VAL A 381 -11.98 18.12 -54.76
CA VAL A 381 -12.89 17.17 -55.42
C VAL A 381 -14.32 17.70 -55.23
N ASN A 382 -14.85 18.36 -56.25
CA ASN A 382 -16.16 19.01 -56.18
C ASN A 382 -17.31 18.00 -56.16
N SER A 383 -18.47 18.44 -55.67
CA SER A 383 -19.68 17.61 -55.60
C SER A 383 -20.07 17.04 -56.97
N GLY A 384 -20.21 15.71 -57.06
CA GLY A 384 -20.51 14.99 -58.30
C GLY A 384 -19.30 14.71 -59.20
N ALA A 385 -18.11 15.22 -58.88
CA ALA A 385 -16.87 14.77 -59.51
C ALA A 385 -16.48 13.38 -58.97
N LYS A 386 -15.81 12.58 -59.80
CA LYS A 386 -15.16 11.33 -59.38
C LYS A 386 -13.65 11.52 -59.30
N PHE A 387 -13.06 10.95 -58.25
CA PHE A 387 -11.62 10.97 -58.03
C PHE A 387 -10.88 9.82 -58.73
N PHE A 388 -9.58 9.71 -58.49
CA PHE A 388 -8.69 8.75 -59.11
C PHE A 388 -8.85 7.33 -58.51
N ASN A 389 -8.88 6.30 -59.36
CA ASN A 389 -8.86 4.89 -58.94
C ASN A 389 -7.43 4.33 -58.76
N GLY A 390 -6.41 5.14 -59.02
CA GLY A 390 -5.00 4.80 -58.84
C GLY A 390 -4.49 4.94 -57.40
N GLN A 391 -3.18 5.14 -57.27
CA GLN A 391 -2.53 5.44 -55.99
C GLN A 391 -2.49 6.96 -55.77
N THR A 392 -3.02 7.42 -54.64
CA THR A 392 -2.93 8.82 -54.19
C THR A 392 -2.05 8.93 -52.95
N THR A 393 -1.13 9.88 -52.97
CA THR A 393 -0.31 10.29 -51.82
C THR A 393 -0.41 11.79 -51.65
N ILE A 394 -0.90 12.27 -50.51
CA ILE A 394 -0.94 13.70 -50.14
C ILE A 394 0.11 13.94 -49.04
N THR A 395 0.77 15.09 -49.04
CA THR A 395 1.81 15.49 -48.08
C THR A 395 1.84 17.03 -48.02
N ASP A 396 1.92 17.61 -46.83
CA ASP A 396 2.06 19.05 -46.54
C ASP A 396 1.00 19.94 -47.19
N SER A 397 -0.18 19.38 -47.47
CA SER A 397 -1.13 19.98 -48.43
C SER A 397 -2.58 19.58 -48.14
N THR A 398 -3.53 20.34 -48.68
CA THR A 398 -4.97 20.16 -48.42
C THR A 398 -5.61 19.25 -49.47
N LEU A 399 -6.30 18.19 -49.04
CA LEU A 399 -7.30 17.47 -49.82
C LEU A 399 -8.70 17.84 -49.32
N GLU A 400 -9.51 18.44 -50.20
CA GLU A 400 -10.88 18.83 -49.91
C GLU A 400 -11.87 17.93 -50.67
N TRP A 401 -12.68 17.21 -49.92
CA TRP A 401 -13.62 16.19 -50.39
C TRP A 401 -15.06 16.66 -50.19
N LEU A 402 -15.70 17.13 -51.27
CA LEU A 402 -17.06 17.70 -51.26
C LEU A 402 -18.07 16.81 -52.00
N THR A 403 -17.72 15.56 -52.28
CA THR A 403 -18.53 14.62 -53.07
C THR A 403 -19.09 13.48 -52.24
N SER A 404 -20.33 13.07 -52.56
CA SER A 404 -20.96 11.85 -52.05
C SER A 404 -20.52 10.60 -52.82
N GLU A 405 -19.87 10.79 -53.97
CA GLU A 405 -19.31 9.72 -54.80
C GLU A 405 -18.02 9.19 -54.14
N ASP A 406 -18.20 8.25 -53.21
CA ASP A 406 -17.12 7.58 -52.48
C ASP A 406 -16.17 6.80 -53.42
N LEU A 407 -14.99 6.44 -52.92
CA LEU A 407 -13.96 5.70 -53.67
C LEU A 407 -14.48 4.30 -54.10
N ASP A 408 -14.32 3.96 -55.38
CA ASP A 408 -14.88 2.73 -55.95
C ASP A 408 -13.98 1.51 -55.71
N TYR A 409 -14.06 0.96 -54.50
CA TYR A 409 -13.40 -0.29 -54.10
C TYR A 409 -13.98 -1.56 -54.77
N THR A 410 -14.93 -1.44 -55.71
CA THR A 410 -15.45 -2.59 -56.49
C THR A 410 -14.65 -2.86 -57.78
N GLN A 411 -13.81 -1.92 -58.20
CA GLN A 411 -12.98 -2.06 -59.40
C GLN A 411 -11.87 -3.10 -59.25
N ALA A 412 -11.41 -3.65 -60.39
CA ALA A 412 -10.31 -4.61 -60.43
C ALA A 412 -8.96 -4.00 -59.98
N GLN A 413 -8.77 -2.70 -60.26
CA GLN A 413 -7.73 -1.88 -59.63
C GLN A 413 -8.44 -1.06 -58.55
N LYS A 414 -8.21 -1.39 -57.27
CA LYS A 414 -8.77 -0.64 -56.15
C LYS A 414 -7.97 0.66 -55.91
N PRO A 415 -8.62 1.77 -55.54
CA PRO A 415 -7.93 2.97 -55.09
C PRO A 415 -7.14 2.73 -53.81
N LYS A 416 -6.10 3.53 -53.59
CA LYS A 416 -5.41 3.66 -52.29
C LYS A 416 -5.15 5.14 -52.02
N LEU A 417 -5.64 5.64 -50.89
CA LEU A 417 -5.47 7.01 -50.43
C LEU A 417 -4.54 7.04 -49.21
N THR A 418 -3.40 7.69 -49.34
CA THR A 418 -2.45 7.95 -48.25
C THR A 418 -2.30 9.48 -48.07
N ILE A 419 -2.41 9.97 -46.85
CA ILE A 419 -2.23 11.39 -46.48
C ILE A 419 -1.19 11.44 -45.35
N ASN A 420 0.01 11.94 -45.66
CA ASN A 420 1.17 11.92 -44.76
C ASN A 420 1.23 13.13 -43.79
N SER A 421 0.72 14.27 -44.24
CA SER A 421 0.74 15.55 -43.52
C SER A 421 -0.16 16.56 -44.26
N GLY A 422 -0.59 17.63 -43.58
CA GLY A 422 -1.40 18.70 -44.16
C GLY A 422 -2.85 18.68 -43.66
N ASN A 423 -3.84 18.82 -44.55
CA ASN A 423 -5.25 18.91 -44.17
C ASN A 423 -6.12 17.94 -44.99
N LEU A 424 -7.11 17.31 -44.35
CA LEU A 424 -8.23 16.61 -44.96
C LEU A 424 -9.53 17.33 -44.56
N ILE A 425 -10.34 17.74 -45.54
CA ILE A 425 -11.66 18.37 -45.30
C ILE A 425 -12.73 17.46 -45.90
N VAL A 426 -13.66 16.97 -45.07
CA VAL A 426 -14.81 16.15 -45.48
C VAL A 426 -16.10 16.93 -45.24
N GLY A 427 -16.68 17.46 -46.32
CA GLY A 427 -17.83 18.36 -46.26
C GLY A 427 -19.15 17.73 -45.81
N ASN A 428 -20.13 18.57 -45.45
CA ASN A 428 -21.40 18.24 -44.76
C ASN A 428 -22.32 17.19 -45.42
N SER A 429 -22.04 16.77 -46.65
CA SER A 429 -22.78 15.72 -47.38
C SER A 429 -21.84 14.85 -48.20
N ALA A 430 -20.54 14.90 -47.88
CA ALA A 430 -19.51 14.09 -48.48
C ALA A 430 -19.32 12.81 -47.66
N LYS A 431 -18.90 11.75 -48.35
CA LYS A 431 -18.61 10.45 -47.74
C LYS A 431 -17.26 9.97 -48.25
N LEU A 432 -16.39 9.55 -47.32
CA LEU A 432 -15.07 9.02 -47.64
C LEU A 432 -14.82 7.75 -46.85
N THR A 433 -14.62 6.63 -47.56
CA THR A 433 -14.12 5.38 -46.98
C THR A 433 -12.62 5.25 -47.25
N ILE A 434 -11.82 4.95 -46.23
CA ILE A 434 -10.39 4.63 -46.36
C ILE A 434 -10.21 3.14 -46.04
N ASP A 435 -9.72 2.41 -47.05
CA ASP A 435 -9.64 0.94 -47.17
C ASP A 435 -8.47 0.62 -48.14
N ASN A 436 -8.13 -0.66 -48.35
CA ASN A 436 -7.14 -1.14 -49.31
C ASN A 436 -5.72 -0.57 -49.08
N GLY A 437 -5.23 -0.68 -47.86
CA GLY A 437 -3.95 -0.15 -47.40
C GLY A 437 -3.87 1.38 -47.40
N GLY A 438 -4.99 2.10 -47.41
CA GLY A 438 -5.02 3.54 -47.20
C GLY A 438 -4.49 3.95 -45.82
N SER A 439 -4.15 5.24 -45.65
CA SER A 439 -3.62 5.75 -44.39
C SER A 439 -3.84 7.25 -44.22
N ILE A 440 -4.29 7.68 -43.05
CA ILE A 440 -4.06 9.04 -42.54
C ILE A 440 -2.86 8.94 -41.59
N ALA A 441 -2.00 9.95 -41.59
CA ALA A 441 -0.88 10.06 -40.67
C ALA A 441 -1.11 11.21 -39.67
N ASP A 442 -0.35 11.19 -38.59
CA ASP A 442 -0.62 11.96 -37.37
C ASP A 442 -0.59 13.47 -37.58
N SER A 443 0.28 13.96 -38.47
CA SER A 443 0.42 15.37 -38.82
C SER A 443 -0.63 15.91 -39.82
N VAL A 444 -1.80 15.26 -39.90
CA VAL A 444 -2.93 15.67 -40.74
C VAL A 444 -4.05 16.26 -39.89
N ALA A 445 -4.41 17.52 -40.14
CA ALA A 445 -5.63 18.10 -39.58
C ALA A 445 -6.88 17.62 -40.35
N VAL A 446 -7.93 17.25 -39.62
CA VAL A 446 -9.15 16.67 -40.21
C VAL A 446 -10.37 17.53 -39.84
N GLU A 447 -10.92 18.25 -40.81
CA GLU A 447 -12.22 18.92 -40.67
C GLU A 447 -13.31 17.97 -41.13
N LEU A 448 -13.99 17.33 -40.18
CA LEU A 448 -14.97 16.26 -40.40
C LEU A 448 -16.39 16.76 -40.15
N ASN A 449 -17.05 17.19 -41.22
CA ASN A 449 -18.46 17.59 -41.21
C ASN A 449 -19.38 16.56 -41.90
N GLY A 450 -18.83 15.59 -42.64
CA GLY A 450 -19.53 14.46 -43.26
C GLY A 450 -19.25 13.11 -42.59
N ASP A 451 -19.28 12.02 -43.37
CA ASP A 451 -19.00 10.67 -42.90
C ASP A 451 -17.57 10.22 -43.31
N LEU A 452 -16.74 9.85 -42.33
CA LEU A 452 -15.42 9.24 -42.52
C LEU A 452 -15.39 7.83 -41.93
N ILE A 453 -15.13 6.83 -42.78
CA ILE A 453 -15.18 5.40 -42.42
C ILE A 453 -13.81 4.77 -42.62
N LEU A 454 -13.28 4.16 -41.56
CA LEU A 454 -11.94 3.57 -41.50
C LEU A 454 -12.03 2.04 -41.37
N LYS A 455 -11.34 1.29 -42.24
CA LYS A 455 -11.52 -0.17 -42.40
C LYS A 455 -10.26 -1.04 -42.38
N GLU A 456 -9.09 -0.43 -42.35
CA GLU A 456 -7.83 -1.09 -42.00
C GLU A 456 -7.21 -0.34 -40.80
N ASP A 457 -6.26 -0.97 -40.10
CA ASP A 457 -5.65 -0.38 -38.90
C ASP A 457 -4.97 0.97 -39.23
N MET A 458 -5.35 2.04 -38.52
CA MET A 458 -4.83 3.40 -38.76
C MET A 458 -4.57 4.16 -37.45
N SER A 459 -3.57 5.03 -37.49
CA SER A 459 -3.41 6.10 -36.49
C SER A 459 -4.19 7.34 -36.92
N VAL A 460 -4.72 8.12 -35.96
CA VAL A 460 -5.23 9.47 -36.21
C VAL A 460 -4.92 10.37 -35.01
N SER A 461 -4.03 11.35 -35.18
CA SER A 461 -3.71 12.31 -34.11
C SER A 461 -4.54 13.60 -34.18
N GLY A 462 -5.13 13.95 -33.05
CA GLY A 462 -5.01 15.25 -32.37
C GLY A 462 -5.65 16.48 -33.00
N ASN A 463 -6.14 16.36 -34.23
CA ASN A 463 -6.53 17.50 -35.05
C ASN A 463 -7.87 17.24 -35.76
N ILE A 464 -8.70 16.33 -35.22
CA ILE A 464 -10.07 16.12 -35.72
C ILE A 464 -10.99 17.18 -35.12
N SER A 465 -11.74 17.86 -35.96
CA SER A 465 -12.73 18.88 -35.57
C SER A 465 -13.99 18.77 -36.43
N GLY A 466 -15.08 19.39 -35.99
CA GLY A 466 -16.37 19.38 -36.70
C GLY A 466 -17.43 18.51 -36.05
N THR A 467 -18.50 18.23 -36.81
CA THR A 467 -19.76 17.64 -36.29
C THR A 467 -20.20 16.36 -37.02
N GLY A 468 -19.30 15.75 -37.80
CA GLY A 468 -19.57 14.55 -38.62
C GLY A 468 -19.57 13.23 -37.82
N ASN A 469 -19.46 12.11 -38.54
CA ASN A 469 -19.31 10.79 -37.94
C ASN A 469 -17.94 10.19 -38.27
N LEU A 470 -17.18 9.82 -37.24
CA LEU A 470 -15.95 9.04 -37.35
C LEU A 470 -16.26 7.58 -36.99
N THR A 471 -16.17 6.68 -37.96
CA THR A 471 -16.44 5.24 -37.76
C THR A 471 -15.17 4.41 -37.94
N ALA A 472 -14.76 3.73 -36.88
CA ALA A 472 -13.73 2.69 -36.89
C ALA A 472 -14.41 1.31 -36.93
N ASP A 473 -14.27 0.60 -38.05
CA ASP A 473 -15.03 -0.62 -38.35
C ASP A 473 -14.13 -1.86 -38.48
N ASN A 474 -13.96 -2.61 -37.37
CA ASN A 474 -13.09 -3.79 -37.28
C ASN A 474 -11.58 -3.45 -37.42
N ILE A 475 -11.12 -2.40 -36.74
CA ILE A 475 -9.74 -1.90 -36.79
C ILE A 475 -9.18 -1.60 -35.39
N ALA A 476 -7.85 -1.55 -35.28
CA ALA A 476 -7.16 -0.74 -34.28
C ALA A 476 -7.14 0.74 -34.72
N LEU A 477 -7.51 1.64 -33.80
CA LEU A 477 -7.42 3.08 -33.94
C LEU A 477 -6.54 3.65 -32.82
N ILE A 478 -5.43 4.30 -33.18
CA ILE A 478 -4.64 5.09 -32.24
C ILE A 478 -5.18 6.53 -32.23
N VAL A 479 -5.41 7.08 -31.03
CA VAL A 479 -5.88 8.46 -30.79
C VAL A 479 -4.85 9.19 -29.96
N GLU A 480 -4.09 10.06 -30.61
CA GLU A 480 -3.16 10.99 -29.97
C GLU A 480 -3.75 12.41 -29.96
N GLY A 481 -3.20 13.32 -29.15
CA GLY A 481 -3.54 14.75 -29.14
C GLY A 481 -4.97 15.13 -28.68
N ASP A 482 -5.29 16.43 -28.70
CA ASP A 482 -6.48 16.99 -28.05
C ASP A 482 -7.71 17.09 -28.98
N ASN A 483 -8.47 15.99 -29.08
CA ASN A 483 -9.68 15.93 -29.91
C ASN A 483 -10.94 16.44 -29.16
N SER A 484 -10.78 17.23 -28.09
CA SER A 484 -11.91 17.80 -27.32
C SER A 484 -12.81 18.74 -28.11
N GLY A 485 -12.31 19.30 -29.22
CA GLY A 485 -13.06 20.14 -30.17
C GLY A 485 -13.91 19.39 -31.20
N PHE A 486 -14.05 18.07 -31.10
CA PHE A 486 -14.94 17.28 -31.97
C PHE A 486 -16.30 17.04 -31.29
N ASP A 487 -17.33 17.73 -31.79
CA ASP A 487 -18.73 17.63 -31.34
C ASP A 487 -19.51 16.51 -32.06
N GLY A 488 -18.87 15.82 -33.01
CA GLY A 488 -19.46 14.72 -33.77
C GLY A 488 -19.60 13.40 -32.99
N ASN A 489 -19.95 12.33 -33.70
CA ASN A 489 -20.03 10.97 -33.14
C ASN A 489 -18.77 10.18 -33.43
N PHE A 490 -18.17 9.59 -32.39
CA PHE A 490 -17.18 8.53 -32.53
C PHE A 490 -17.83 7.16 -32.33
N ILE A 491 -17.64 6.28 -33.33
CA ILE A 491 -18.23 4.94 -33.36
C ILE A 491 -17.10 3.93 -33.54
N GLN A 492 -16.77 3.21 -32.47
CA GLN A 492 -15.85 2.06 -32.49
C GLN A 492 -16.68 0.79 -32.45
N ASN A 493 -16.92 0.20 -33.62
CA ASN A 493 -17.29 -1.21 -33.73
C ASN A 493 -16.09 -2.07 -33.25
N LYS A 494 -16.17 -3.39 -33.42
CA LYS A 494 -15.09 -4.37 -33.12
C LYS A 494 -13.67 -3.82 -33.34
N GLY A 495 -12.75 -4.24 -32.49
CA GLY A 495 -11.37 -3.75 -32.49
C GLY A 495 -11.07 -2.93 -31.24
N THR A 496 -10.07 -2.05 -31.34
CA THR A 496 -9.48 -1.36 -30.19
C THR A 496 -9.27 0.11 -30.50
N THR A 497 -9.56 0.99 -29.54
CA THR A 497 -9.14 2.39 -29.54
C THR A 497 -8.10 2.59 -28.44
N ASP A 498 -6.92 3.08 -28.77
CA ASP A 498 -5.84 3.38 -27.81
C ASP A 498 -5.64 4.90 -27.72
N VAL A 499 -5.95 5.51 -26.57
CA VAL A 499 -5.78 6.95 -26.33
C VAL A 499 -4.45 7.20 -25.62
N ASN A 500 -3.52 7.91 -26.28
CA ASN A 500 -2.10 7.99 -25.91
C ASN A 500 -1.65 9.41 -25.51
N ASP A 501 -0.49 9.49 -24.87
CA ASP A 501 0.36 10.67 -24.64
C ASP A 501 -0.39 12.01 -24.46
N GLY A 502 -1.17 12.09 -23.38
CA GLY A 502 -1.86 13.32 -22.99
C GLY A 502 -3.11 13.69 -23.80
N GLY A 503 -3.46 12.87 -24.80
CA GLY A 503 -4.57 13.11 -25.72
C GLY A 503 -5.96 13.04 -25.09
N THR A 504 -6.91 13.75 -25.68
CA THR A 504 -8.31 13.82 -25.23
C THR A 504 -9.20 13.03 -26.19
N LEU A 505 -10.01 12.12 -25.64
CA LEU A 505 -11.03 11.38 -26.38
C LEU A 505 -12.24 12.27 -26.73
N PHE A 506 -12.88 11.92 -27.85
CA PHE A 506 -14.09 12.53 -28.41
C PHE A 506 -15.26 12.68 -27.42
N SER A 507 -16.17 13.62 -27.73
CA SER A 507 -17.32 13.96 -26.90
C SER A 507 -18.44 12.89 -26.88
N ASN A 508 -18.79 12.29 -28.01
CA ASN A 508 -19.85 11.28 -28.08
C ASN A 508 -19.25 9.92 -28.47
N VAL A 509 -19.17 8.98 -27.52
CA VAL A 509 -18.45 7.70 -27.68
C VAL A 509 -19.41 6.53 -27.69
N SER A 510 -19.49 5.80 -28.81
CA SER A 510 -20.24 4.55 -28.93
C SER A 510 -19.31 3.36 -29.18
N LEU A 511 -19.29 2.42 -28.23
CA LEU A 511 -18.54 1.16 -28.28
C LEU A 511 -19.49 -0.03 -28.53
N THR A 512 -19.09 -0.99 -29.37
CA THR A 512 -19.85 -2.23 -29.58
C THR A 512 -18.90 -3.40 -29.89
N SER A 513 -18.85 -4.36 -28.95
CA SER A 513 -17.91 -5.49 -28.97
C SER A 513 -16.44 -5.08 -29.16
N SER A 514 -16.02 -3.98 -28.51
CA SER A 514 -14.73 -3.33 -28.71
C SER A 514 -14.01 -3.00 -27.39
N VAL A 515 -12.76 -2.58 -27.49
CA VAL A 515 -11.90 -2.20 -26.37
C VAL A 515 -11.51 -0.72 -26.50
N LEU A 516 -11.55 0.04 -25.41
CA LEU A 516 -11.06 1.41 -25.34
C LEU A 516 -10.04 1.51 -24.20
N ASN A 517 -8.80 1.85 -24.52
CA ASN A 517 -7.72 1.99 -23.54
C ASN A 517 -7.34 3.47 -23.38
N PHE A 518 -7.19 3.90 -22.13
CA PHE A 518 -6.66 5.20 -21.74
C PHE A 518 -5.25 5.01 -21.15
N ASN A 519 -4.22 5.27 -21.95
CA ASN A 519 -2.82 5.17 -21.54
C ASN A 519 -2.38 6.44 -20.75
N GLU A 520 -1.12 6.50 -20.32
CA GLU A 520 -0.61 7.55 -19.41
C GLU A 520 -0.94 8.98 -19.88
N GLY A 521 -1.45 9.80 -18.95
CA GLY A 521 -1.78 11.21 -19.17
C GLY A 521 -3.03 11.49 -20.03
N SER A 522 -3.59 10.50 -20.72
CA SER A 522 -4.78 10.65 -21.58
C SER A 522 -6.05 11.03 -20.79
N LYS A 523 -7.06 11.57 -21.50
CA LYS A 523 -8.26 12.19 -20.90
C LYS A 523 -9.54 11.81 -21.63
N ALA A 524 -10.65 11.80 -20.89
CA ALA A 524 -11.98 12.02 -21.45
C ALA A 524 -12.32 13.52 -21.41
N SER A 525 -13.19 13.99 -22.30
CA SER A 525 -13.78 15.33 -22.17
C SER A 525 -14.69 15.37 -20.94
N SER A 526 -14.80 16.53 -20.27
CA SER A 526 -15.79 16.76 -19.21
C SER A 526 -17.24 16.73 -19.72
N THR A 527 -17.43 16.69 -21.04
CA THR A 527 -18.72 16.46 -21.71
C THR A 527 -18.89 15.04 -22.27
N SER A 528 -17.93 14.13 -22.08
CA SER A 528 -17.94 12.82 -22.75
C SER A 528 -19.15 11.95 -22.35
N VAL A 529 -20.00 11.64 -23.33
CA VAL A 529 -21.14 10.72 -23.17
C VAL A 529 -20.76 9.35 -23.70
N PHE A 530 -20.66 8.38 -22.80
CA PHE A 530 -20.35 6.99 -23.12
C PHE A 530 -21.60 6.16 -23.38
N LYS A 531 -21.52 5.30 -24.40
CA LYS A 531 -22.49 4.23 -24.66
C LYS A 531 -21.73 2.95 -25.00
N SER A 532 -22.03 1.87 -24.30
CA SER A 532 -21.29 0.60 -24.39
C SER A 532 -22.22 -0.60 -24.52
N THR A 533 -21.84 -1.58 -25.35
CA THR A 533 -22.45 -2.91 -25.39
C THR A 533 -21.35 -3.96 -25.59
N ASP A 534 -21.27 -4.94 -24.69
CA ASP A 534 -20.31 -6.06 -24.72
C ASP A 534 -18.84 -5.62 -24.91
N SER A 535 -18.47 -4.47 -24.33
CA SER A 535 -17.18 -3.79 -24.57
C SER A 535 -16.35 -3.67 -23.30
N THR A 536 -15.08 -3.29 -23.43
CA THR A 536 -14.14 -3.10 -22.32
C THR A 536 -13.56 -1.69 -22.33
N VAL A 537 -13.45 -1.05 -21.15
CA VAL A 537 -12.68 0.18 -20.97
C VAL A 537 -11.51 -0.09 -20.02
N SER A 538 -10.29 0.22 -20.44
CA SER A 538 -9.07 0.07 -19.63
C SER A 538 -8.45 1.41 -19.30
N LEU A 539 -7.92 1.54 -18.08
CA LEU A 539 -7.04 2.63 -17.69
C LEU A 539 -5.66 2.03 -17.41
N ILE A 540 -4.63 2.55 -18.06
CA ILE A 540 -3.29 1.96 -18.11
C ILE A 540 -2.26 3.04 -17.75
N SER A 541 -1.63 2.91 -16.58
CA SER A 541 -0.70 3.89 -16.00
C SER A 541 -1.21 5.34 -15.96
N ASN A 542 -2.51 5.57 -15.68
CA ASN A 542 -3.14 6.89 -15.80
C ASN A 542 -3.81 7.38 -14.51
N SER A 543 -3.09 7.33 -13.38
CA SER A 543 -3.57 7.79 -12.06
C SER A 543 -3.94 9.29 -12.01
N ALA A 544 -3.50 10.09 -12.98
CA ALA A 544 -3.71 11.55 -12.98
C ALA A 544 -5.10 11.98 -13.49
N ASN A 545 -5.77 11.13 -14.28
CA ASN A 545 -7.08 11.45 -14.89
C ASN A 545 -8.13 10.34 -14.64
N SER A 546 -7.75 9.28 -13.92
CA SER A 546 -8.53 8.05 -13.73
C SER A 546 -9.95 8.30 -13.24
N ASP A 547 -10.11 9.09 -12.18
CA ASP A 547 -11.41 9.41 -11.58
C ASP A 547 -12.33 10.14 -12.57
N THR A 548 -11.79 11.08 -13.35
CA THR A 548 -12.58 11.84 -14.35
C THR A 548 -13.06 10.93 -15.49
N ILE A 549 -12.20 10.00 -15.93
CA ILE A 549 -12.54 9.00 -16.95
C ILE A 549 -13.60 8.03 -16.41
N LEU A 550 -13.41 7.47 -15.21
CA LEU A 550 -14.34 6.54 -14.58
C LEU A 550 -15.69 7.18 -14.27
N ASN A 551 -15.72 8.46 -13.85
CA ASN A 551 -16.96 9.20 -13.63
C ASN A 551 -17.75 9.40 -14.95
N ALA A 552 -17.08 9.72 -16.06
CA ALA A 552 -17.73 9.82 -17.37
C ALA A 552 -18.24 8.45 -17.86
N VAL A 553 -17.44 7.40 -17.69
CA VAL A 553 -17.78 6.02 -18.09
C VAL A 553 -18.95 5.46 -17.27
N LYS A 554 -18.94 5.60 -15.93
CA LYS A 554 -19.96 5.02 -15.05
C LYS A 554 -21.35 5.67 -15.20
N ASN A 555 -21.39 6.95 -15.58
CA ASN A 555 -22.62 7.66 -15.90
C ASN A 555 -23.11 7.42 -17.35
N GLY A 556 -22.37 6.64 -18.14
CA GLY A 556 -22.74 6.24 -19.50
C GLY A 556 -23.90 5.25 -19.58
N THR A 557 -24.47 5.10 -20.78
CA THR A 557 -25.48 4.05 -21.06
C THR A 557 -24.77 2.75 -21.43
N ASN A 558 -24.47 1.95 -20.41
CA ASN A 558 -23.65 0.74 -20.53
C ASN A 558 -24.50 -0.54 -20.44
N SER A 559 -24.08 -1.59 -21.15
CA SER A 559 -24.58 -2.95 -20.98
C SER A 559 -23.44 -3.96 -21.17
N ASN A 560 -23.25 -4.83 -20.18
CA ASN A 560 -22.14 -5.78 -20.14
C ASN A 560 -20.74 -5.12 -20.32
N LEU A 561 -20.56 -3.91 -19.78
CA LEU A 561 -19.26 -3.24 -19.77
C LEU A 561 -18.32 -3.93 -18.77
N ASN A 562 -17.07 -4.14 -19.18
CA ASN A 562 -15.98 -4.53 -18.27
C ASN A 562 -15.01 -3.36 -18.10
N ILE A 563 -14.54 -3.13 -16.88
CA ILE A 563 -13.54 -2.10 -16.56
C ILE A 563 -12.22 -2.76 -16.17
N VAL A 564 -11.09 -2.22 -16.64
CA VAL A 564 -9.74 -2.66 -16.28
C VAL A 564 -8.95 -1.49 -15.69
N ILE A 565 -8.30 -1.72 -14.54
CA ILE A 565 -7.43 -0.75 -13.86
C ILE A 565 -6.03 -1.36 -13.78
N ASP A 566 -5.15 -0.95 -14.69
CA ASP A 566 -3.82 -1.51 -14.91
C ASP A 566 -2.76 -0.49 -14.52
N ASN A 567 -1.93 -0.82 -13.52
CA ASN A 567 -0.84 0.02 -13.03
C ASN A 567 -1.29 1.46 -12.66
N THR A 568 -2.52 1.61 -12.12
CA THR A 568 -3.25 2.89 -12.04
C THR A 568 -3.94 3.04 -10.69
N ASP A 569 -3.90 4.25 -10.13
CA ASP A 569 -4.55 4.60 -8.87
C ASP A 569 -5.85 5.37 -9.10
N THR A 570 -6.86 5.19 -8.24
CA THR A 570 -8.16 5.88 -8.34
C THR A 570 -8.92 5.97 -7.01
N ALA A 571 -9.78 6.98 -6.89
CA ALA A 571 -10.66 7.25 -5.74
C ALA A 571 -12.17 7.29 -6.12
N GLU A 572 -12.54 6.94 -7.35
CA GLU A 572 -13.90 7.14 -7.87
C GLU A 572 -14.84 5.97 -7.55
N ASP A 573 -16.00 6.24 -6.91
CA ASP A 573 -16.98 5.20 -6.53
C ASP A 573 -17.53 4.40 -7.73
N LEU A 574 -17.65 3.08 -7.61
CA LEU A 574 -18.16 2.20 -8.66
C LEU A 574 -19.29 1.27 -8.16
N ASN A 575 -20.30 1.07 -9.00
CA ASN A 575 -21.34 0.06 -8.80
C ASN A 575 -21.18 -1.04 -9.86
N ILE A 576 -20.56 -2.14 -9.46
CA ILE A 576 -20.35 -3.33 -10.29
C ILE A 576 -21.61 -4.20 -10.16
N ASP A 577 -22.68 -3.78 -10.83
CA ASP A 577 -24.03 -4.37 -10.70
C ASP A 577 -24.16 -5.76 -11.35
N GLY A 578 -23.23 -6.15 -12.22
CA GLY A 578 -23.30 -7.40 -12.98
C GLY A 578 -24.14 -7.32 -14.26
N THR A 579 -24.67 -6.14 -14.64
CA THR A 579 -25.55 -5.98 -15.83
C THR A 579 -25.22 -4.77 -16.68
N SER A 580 -25.03 -3.61 -16.06
CA SER A 580 -24.56 -2.36 -16.67
C SER A 580 -23.03 -2.38 -16.73
N ILE A 581 -22.41 -2.67 -15.58
CA ILE A 581 -20.98 -2.94 -15.41
C ILE A 581 -20.85 -4.37 -14.88
N ALA A 582 -20.48 -5.29 -15.77
CA ALA A 582 -20.45 -6.73 -15.49
C ALA A 582 -19.27 -7.13 -14.57
N GLY A 583 -18.15 -6.41 -14.67
CA GLY A 583 -17.00 -6.67 -13.83
C GLY A 583 -15.88 -5.63 -13.90
N LEU A 584 -14.97 -5.75 -12.94
CA LEU A 584 -13.80 -4.88 -12.72
C LEU A 584 -12.55 -5.75 -12.59
N THR A 585 -11.47 -5.44 -13.30
CA THR A 585 -10.20 -6.20 -13.25
C THR A 585 -9.02 -5.30 -12.93
N PHE A 586 -8.34 -5.58 -11.82
CA PHE A 586 -7.09 -4.93 -11.43
C PHE A 586 -5.88 -5.71 -11.99
N LYS A 587 -4.87 -4.98 -12.48
CA LYS A 587 -3.63 -5.54 -13.08
C LYS A 587 -2.40 -4.74 -12.67
N ASN A 588 -1.23 -5.39 -12.76
CA ASN A 588 0.07 -4.84 -12.35
C ASN A 588 0.02 -4.25 -10.93
N THR A 589 0.40 -2.99 -10.66
CA THR A 589 0.33 -2.40 -9.30
C THR A 589 -0.63 -1.22 -9.27
N SER A 590 -1.77 -1.38 -8.61
CA SER A 590 -2.86 -0.38 -8.59
C SER A 590 -3.36 -0.11 -7.17
N GLU A 591 -3.71 1.15 -6.87
CA GLU A 591 -4.41 1.53 -5.64
C GLU A 591 -5.88 1.93 -5.90
N TYR A 592 -6.77 1.48 -5.02
CA TYR A 592 -8.19 1.83 -5.06
C TYR A 592 -8.65 2.38 -3.71
N SER A 593 -9.27 3.56 -3.73
CA SER A 593 -9.67 4.31 -2.53
C SER A 593 -11.09 4.90 -2.56
N GLY A 594 -11.83 4.67 -3.65
CA GLY A 594 -13.28 4.92 -3.69
C GLY A 594 -14.05 3.77 -3.02
N ILE A 595 -15.37 3.74 -3.16
CA ILE A 595 -16.21 2.63 -2.67
C ILE A 595 -16.69 1.77 -3.84
N ILE A 596 -16.60 0.44 -3.72
CA ILE A 596 -17.22 -0.52 -4.65
C ILE A 596 -18.49 -1.10 -4.05
N THR A 597 -19.55 -1.11 -4.84
CA THR A 597 -20.86 -1.69 -4.52
C THR A 597 -21.32 -2.65 -5.61
N GLY A 598 -22.40 -3.39 -5.36
CA GLY A 598 -23.04 -4.26 -6.36
C GLY A 598 -22.82 -5.75 -6.14
N ALA A 599 -23.04 -6.54 -7.19
CA ALA A 599 -23.13 -8.01 -7.16
C ALA A 599 -22.43 -8.72 -8.34
N GLY A 600 -21.70 -7.99 -9.18
CA GLY A 600 -20.94 -8.53 -10.30
C GLY A 600 -19.61 -9.18 -9.89
N ASN A 601 -18.61 -9.12 -10.78
CA ASN A 601 -17.33 -9.81 -10.58
C ASN A 601 -16.16 -8.81 -10.48
N ILE A 602 -15.37 -8.91 -9.42
CA ILE A 602 -14.07 -8.21 -9.29
C ILE A 602 -12.96 -9.25 -9.43
N LYS A 603 -11.92 -8.92 -10.20
CA LYS A 603 -10.73 -9.77 -10.36
C LYS A 603 -9.46 -8.98 -10.02
N ASN A 604 -8.53 -9.58 -9.29
CA ASN A 604 -7.18 -9.07 -9.13
C ASN A 604 -6.17 -10.00 -9.82
N GLU A 605 -5.49 -9.52 -10.86
CA GLU A 605 -4.42 -10.22 -11.58
C GLU A 605 -3.00 -9.75 -11.18
N GLY A 606 -2.88 -8.78 -10.26
CA GLY A 606 -1.60 -8.17 -9.84
C GLY A 606 -1.49 -7.91 -8.34
N THR A 607 -0.93 -6.75 -8.00
CA THR A 607 -0.80 -6.18 -6.67
C THR A 607 -1.83 -5.06 -6.51
N LEU A 608 -2.75 -5.20 -5.56
CA LEU A 608 -3.84 -4.25 -5.31
C LEU A 608 -3.75 -3.68 -3.89
N SER A 609 -3.68 -2.36 -3.76
CA SER A 609 -3.86 -1.64 -2.48
C SER A 609 -5.32 -1.18 -2.36
N VAL A 610 -5.99 -1.49 -1.25
CA VAL A 610 -7.40 -1.13 -0.99
C VAL A 610 -7.47 -0.24 0.25
N LYS A 611 -8.12 0.91 0.09
CA LYS A 611 -8.37 1.92 1.14
C LYS A 611 -9.85 2.32 1.26
N GLY A 612 -10.70 1.82 0.38
CA GLY A 612 -12.15 1.99 0.43
C GLY A 612 -12.82 1.07 1.44
N ASP A 613 -14.04 1.43 1.89
CA ASP A 613 -14.90 0.52 2.65
C ASP A 613 -15.67 -0.40 1.67
N GLU A 614 -15.02 -1.49 1.27
CA GLU A 614 -15.58 -2.43 0.29
C GLU A 614 -16.63 -3.40 0.89
N SER A 615 -17.02 -3.23 2.16
CA SER A 615 -18.01 -4.10 2.82
C SER A 615 -19.39 -4.06 2.14
N GLY A 616 -19.68 -2.98 1.39
CA GLY A 616 -20.87 -2.82 0.57
C GLY A 616 -20.89 -3.62 -0.75
N PHE A 617 -19.79 -4.24 -1.17
CA PHE A 617 -19.77 -5.12 -2.34
C PHE A 617 -20.22 -6.54 -1.96
N THR A 618 -21.25 -7.05 -2.64
CA THR A 618 -21.87 -8.37 -2.36
C THR A 618 -21.61 -9.43 -3.43
N GLY A 619 -20.86 -9.09 -4.47
CA GLY A 619 -20.54 -9.98 -5.59
C GLY A 619 -19.36 -10.90 -5.30
N LYS A 620 -18.65 -11.29 -6.36
CA LYS A 620 -17.49 -12.18 -6.26
C LYS A 620 -16.17 -11.46 -6.51
N PHE A 621 -15.28 -11.46 -5.52
CA PHE A 621 -13.87 -11.10 -5.68
C PHE A 621 -13.03 -12.36 -5.99
N THR A 622 -12.18 -12.32 -7.02
CA THR A 622 -11.29 -13.43 -7.37
C THR A 622 -9.85 -12.94 -7.59
N GLN A 623 -8.91 -13.39 -6.75
CA GLN A 623 -7.49 -13.06 -6.90
C GLN A 623 -6.75 -14.18 -7.63
N THR A 624 -6.28 -13.89 -8.84
CA THR A 624 -5.31 -14.71 -9.60
C THR A 624 -3.93 -14.05 -9.70
N GLY A 625 -3.72 -12.95 -8.97
CA GLY A 625 -2.51 -12.12 -8.96
C GLY A 625 -1.53 -12.37 -7.80
N ALA A 626 -0.70 -11.37 -7.54
CA ALA A 626 0.39 -11.41 -6.57
C ALA A 626 -0.09 -11.17 -5.13
N SER A 627 -0.88 -10.11 -4.87
CA SER A 627 -1.51 -9.88 -3.57
C SER A 627 -2.54 -8.75 -3.59
N THR A 628 -3.50 -8.81 -2.67
CA THR A 628 -4.31 -7.64 -2.26
C THR A 628 -3.92 -7.27 -0.84
N THR A 629 -3.74 -5.99 -0.57
CA THR A 629 -3.49 -5.44 0.77
C THR A 629 -4.60 -4.45 1.10
N VAL A 630 -5.38 -4.74 2.13
CA VAL A 630 -6.34 -3.81 2.75
C VAL A 630 -5.63 -3.16 3.93
N ASP A 631 -5.43 -1.83 3.86
CA ASP A 631 -4.87 -1.08 4.99
C ASP A 631 -5.96 -0.67 5.98
N LYS A 632 -5.56 -0.15 7.14
CA LYS A 632 -6.46 0.18 8.26
C LYS A 632 -7.47 1.31 8.00
N THR A 633 -7.48 1.91 6.81
CA THR A 633 -8.50 2.87 6.39
C THR A 633 -9.59 2.24 5.53
N GLY A 634 -9.31 1.08 4.92
CA GLY A 634 -10.28 0.33 4.11
C GLY A 634 -10.91 -0.86 4.83
N LYS A 635 -11.86 -1.52 4.16
CA LYS A 635 -12.47 -2.79 4.58
C LYS A 635 -12.45 -3.81 3.44
N VAL A 636 -12.54 -5.09 3.79
CA VAL A 636 -12.53 -6.20 2.85
C VAL A 636 -13.87 -6.29 2.11
N PHE A 637 -13.86 -6.70 0.84
CA PHE A 637 -15.07 -6.97 0.06
C PHE A 637 -16.06 -7.87 0.81
N GLY A 638 -17.32 -7.44 0.95
CA GLY A 638 -18.33 -8.15 1.75
C GLY A 638 -18.78 -9.51 1.19
N GLY A 639 -18.77 -9.69 -0.14
CA GLY A 639 -19.13 -10.92 -0.85
C GLY A 639 -18.04 -12.00 -0.83
N ASP A 640 -18.04 -12.93 -1.80
CA ASP A 640 -17.10 -14.06 -1.80
C ASP A 640 -15.65 -13.63 -2.15
N LYS A 641 -14.65 -14.07 -1.38
CA LYS A 641 -13.21 -13.84 -1.66
C LYS A 641 -12.54 -15.14 -2.12
N ASN A 642 -12.48 -15.39 -3.43
CA ASN A 642 -11.77 -16.55 -3.98
C ASN A 642 -10.28 -16.23 -4.22
N ILE A 643 -9.40 -16.62 -3.31
CA ILE A 643 -7.95 -16.43 -3.44
C ILE A 643 -7.37 -17.65 -4.16
N GLN A 644 -6.98 -17.45 -5.43
CA GLN A 644 -6.46 -18.50 -6.34
C GLN A 644 -4.94 -18.41 -6.56
N ALA A 645 -4.35 -17.23 -6.34
CA ALA A 645 -2.92 -17.00 -6.26
C ALA A 645 -2.60 -15.92 -5.20
N GLY A 646 -1.34 -15.85 -4.77
CA GLY A 646 -0.85 -14.75 -3.94
C GLY A 646 -1.33 -14.76 -2.49
N SER A 647 -1.36 -13.57 -1.87
CA SER A 647 -1.91 -13.36 -0.52
C SER A 647 -3.00 -12.29 -0.46
N LEU A 648 -3.94 -12.43 0.48
CA LEU A 648 -4.81 -11.37 0.96
C LEU A 648 -4.25 -10.90 2.30
N ASN A 649 -3.74 -9.67 2.35
CA ASN A 649 -3.18 -9.04 3.54
C ASN A 649 -4.19 -8.02 4.09
N ILE A 650 -4.46 -8.04 5.40
CA ILE A 650 -5.45 -7.19 6.05
C ILE A 650 -4.82 -6.65 7.33
N THR A 651 -4.90 -5.34 7.56
CA THR A 651 -4.55 -4.71 8.85
C THR A 651 -5.77 -3.98 9.39
N SER A 652 -6.25 -4.33 10.58
CA SER A 652 -7.51 -3.81 11.13
C SER A 652 -7.39 -3.35 12.58
N SER A 653 -7.99 -2.20 12.89
CA SER A 653 -8.27 -1.75 14.26
C SER A 653 -9.62 -2.25 14.80
N ASP A 654 -10.50 -2.74 13.91
CA ASP A 654 -11.75 -3.42 14.27
C ASP A 654 -11.50 -4.93 14.42
N VAL A 655 -12.42 -5.64 15.08
CA VAL A 655 -12.45 -7.11 15.02
C VAL A 655 -12.70 -7.61 13.59
N ILE A 656 -12.37 -8.87 13.30
CA ILE A 656 -12.75 -9.54 12.04
C ILE A 656 -14.25 -9.35 11.76
N ASP A 657 -14.53 -8.59 10.69
CA ASP A 657 -15.87 -8.21 10.23
C ASP A 657 -16.21 -8.79 8.84
N TYR A 658 -15.29 -9.57 8.27
CA TYR A 658 -15.42 -10.23 6.96
C TYR A 658 -15.64 -11.74 7.11
N THR A 659 -16.40 -12.30 6.16
CA THR A 659 -16.67 -13.75 6.03
C THR A 659 -15.98 -14.32 4.78
N ASN A 660 -16.31 -15.55 4.35
CA ASN A 660 -16.15 -16.10 2.99
C ASN A 660 -14.77 -15.84 2.34
N VAL A 661 -13.66 -16.15 3.01
CA VAL A 661 -12.31 -16.17 2.39
C VAL A 661 -11.95 -17.59 1.98
N HIS A 662 -11.98 -17.87 0.68
CA HIS A 662 -11.74 -19.20 0.13
C HIS A 662 -10.31 -19.33 -0.40
N LEU A 663 -9.47 -20.08 0.30
CA LEU A 663 -8.05 -20.24 -0.03
C LEU A 663 -7.81 -21.46 -0.94
N SER A 664 -7.07 -21.23 -2.04
CA SER A 664 -6.59 -22.27 -2.96
C SER A 664 -5.15 -22.67 -2.65
N SER A 665 -4.67 -23.76 -3.27
CA SER A 665 -3.32 -24.29 -3.06
C SER A 665 -2.21 -23.23 -3.14
N GLY A 666 -1.36 -23.17 -2.11
CA GLY A 666 -0.24 -22.22 -2.03
C GLY A 666 -0.60 -20.75 -1.74
N THR A 667 -1.89 -20.42 -1.58
CA THR A 667 -2.34 -19.04 -1.30
C THR A 667 -2.35 -18.71 0.19
N LYS A 668 -2.42 -17.42 0.54
CA LYS A 668 -2.39 -16.98 1.94
C LYS A 668 -3.47 -15.97 2.31
N LEU A 669 -4.02 -16.11 3.52
CA LEU A 669 -4.63 -15.02 4.27
C LEU A 669 -3.62 -14.55 5.32
N ASN A 670 -3.38 -13.23 5.42
CA ASN A 670 -2.53 -12.61 6.43
C ASN A 670 -3.33 -11.52 7.13
N HIS A 671 -3.88 -11.81 8.31
CA HIS A 671 -4.60 -10.85 9.14
C HIS A 671 -3.69 -10.30 10.24
N THR A 672 -3.66 -8.97 10.40
CA THR A 672 -2.97 -8.27 11.48
C THR A 672 -3.97 -7.42 12.25
N THR A 673 -4.16 -7.71 13.54
CA THR A 673 -5.03 -6.92 14.41
C THR A 673 -4.24 -5.88 15.20
N GLU A 674 -4.79 -4.67 15.32
CA GLU A 674 -4.33 -3.60 16.22
C GLU A 674 -5.27 -3.46 17.45
N THR A 675 -6.20 -4.41 17.68
CA THR A 675 -7.16 -4.40 18.80
C THR A 675 -7.01 -5.58 19.75
N THR A 676 -7.31 -5.34 21.03
CA THR A 676 -7.40 -6.37 22.08
C THR A 676 -8.80 -6.98 22.19
N ALA A 677 -9.75 -6.57 21.34
CA ALA A 677 -11.05 -7.22 21.25
C ALA A 677 -10.93 -8.64 20.68
N GLN A 678 -11.86 -9.51 21.05
CA GLN A 678 -11.86 -10.92 20.62
C GLN A 678 -12.25 -11.02 19.14
N ASN A 679 -11.37 -11.63 18.36
CA ASN A 679 -11.57 -11.96 16.95
C ASN A 679 -12.04 -13.41 16.83
N THR A 680 -13.08 -13.67 16.04
CA THR A 680 -13.59 -15.03 15.82
C THR A 680 -13.00 -15.61 14.53
N VAL A 681 -12.55 -16.87 14.59
CA VAL A 681 -12.03 -17.63 13.44
C VAL A 681 -12.83 -18.93 13.29
N SER A 682 -13.40 -19.09 12.09
CA SER A 682 -14.32 -20.17 11.72
C SER A 682 -14.23 -20.45 10.22
N SER A 683 -14.84 -21.54 9.75
CA SER A 683 -15.01 -21.84 8.31
C SER A 683 -15.79 -20.76 7.56
N SER A 684 -16.68 -20.04 8.26
CA SER A 684 -17.39 -18.89 7.70
C SER A 684 -16.53 -17.62 7.59
N VAL A 685 -15.37 -17.55 8.22
CA VAL A 685 -14.36 -16.49 8.02
C VAL A 685 -13.37 -16.92 6.93
N VAL A 686 -12.78 -18.11 7.05
CA VAL A 686 -11.80 -18.64 6.10
C VAL A 686 -11.95 -20.16 5.93
N ASP A 687 -11.94 -20.63 4.69
CA ASP A 687 -11.88 -22.05 4.35
C ASP A 687 -10.72 -22.38 3.40
N PHE A 688 -10.44 -23.67 3.29
CA PHE A 688 -9.57 -24.24 2.27
C PHE A 688 -10.46 -24.98 1.26
N VAL A 689 -10.46 -24.58 -0.02
CA VAL A 689 -11.30 -25.25 -1.04
C VAL A 689 -10.92 -26.73 -1.17
N SER A 690 -11.83 -27.59 -1.65
CA SER A 690 -11.76 -29.06 -1.50
C SER A 690 -10.46 -29.75 -1.95
N ASP A 691 -9.68 -29.14 -2.83
CA ASP A 691 -8.39 -29.67 -3.33
C ASP A 691 -7.19 -28.75 -3.03
N ALA A 692 -7.37 -27.73 -2.18
CA ALA A 692 -6.31 -26.83 -1.74
C ALA A 692 -5.27 -27.55 -0.88
N GLN A 693 -3.99 -27.43 -1.22
CA GLN A 693 -2.86 -27.91 -0.44
C GLN A 693 -1.75 -26.84 -0.35
N GLY A 694 -1.12 -26.70 0.81
CA GLY A 694 -0.09 -25.70 1.08
C GLY A 694 -0.61 -24.27 1.19
N ALA A 695 -1.92 -24.08 1.34
CA ALA A 695 -2.50 -22.79 1.69
C ALA A 695 -2.26 -22.46 3.17
N SER A 696 -2.19 -21.17 3.54
CA SER A 696 -2.13 -20.80 4.95
C SER A 696 -2.95 -19.58 5.35
N ALA A 697 -3.67 -19.68 6.48
CA ALA A 697 -4.31 -18.55 7.14
C ALA A 697 -3.48 -18.15 8.36
N ASN A 698 -2.96 -16.92 8.36
CA ASN A 698 -2.00 -16.44 9.35
C ASN A 698 -2.61 -15.23 10.05
N PHE A 699 -2.88 -15.35 11.35
CA PHE A 699 -3.45 -14.34 12.22
C PHE A 699 -2.36 -13.82 13.15
N SER A 700 -2.30 -12.50 13.35
CA SER A 700 -1.20 -11.87 14.08
C SER A 700 -1.65 -10.57 14.73
N ALA A 701 -0.84 -10.06 15.66
CA ALA A 701 -1.08 -8.78 16.32
C ALA A 701 0.11 -7.82 16.19
N SER A 702 -0.21 -6.53 16.08
CA SER A 702 0.74 -5.41 15.97
C SER A 702 0.45 -4.38 17.06
N GLY A 703 1.46 -4.04 17.88
CA GLY A 703 1.34 -3.07 18.98
C GLY A 703 0.50 -3.52 20.18
N VAL A 704 -0.23 -4.63 20.08
CA VAL A 704 -1.08 -5.25 21.11
C VAL A 704 -0.83 -6.76 21.16
N THR A 705 -1.32 -7.42 22.21
CA THR A 705 -1.56 -8.89 22.17
C THR A 705 -2.93 -9.12 21.56
N GLY A 706 -3.00 -9.86 20.47
CA GLY A 706 -4.27 -10.20 19.81
C GLY A 706 -5.04 -11.25 20.61
N ASN A 707 -6.38 -11.22 20.56
CA ASN A 707 -7.21 -12.26 21.15
C ASN A 707 -8.03 -12.94 20.05
N TYR A 708 -7.90 -14.26 19.90
CA TYR A 708 -8.59 -15.06 18.88
C TYR A 708 -9.33 -16.24 19.49
N LEU A 709 -10.58 -16.46 19.10
CA LEU A 709 -11.35 -17.68 19.38
C LEU A 709 -11.47 -18.51 18.10
N ILE A 710 -10.98 -19.74 18.13
CA ILE A 710 -11.20 -20.73 17.06
C ILE A 710 -12.47 -21.53 17.40
N THR A 711 -13.59 -21.27 16.71
CA THR A 711 -14.88 -21.89 17.10
C THR A 711 -15.03 -23.34 16.62
N GLU A 712 -14.28 -23.74 15.60
CA GLU A 712 -14.39 -25.05 14.95
C GLU A 712 -13.07 -25.41 14.24
N ASN A 713 -12.91 -26.70 13.91
CA ASN A 713 -11.81 -27.19 13.10
C ASN A 713 -11.98 -26.78 11.62
N ILE A 714 -10.89 -26.30 11.00
CA ILE A 714 -10.88 -25.78 9.63
C ILE A 714 -9.92 -26.66 8.81
N ASP A 715 -10.47 -27.79 8.34
CA ASP A 715 -9.77 -28.82 7.58
C ASP A 715 -10.55 -29.21 6.31
N ASN A 716 -9.81 -29.52 5.23
CA ASN A 716 -10.36 -29.99 3.95
C ASN A 716 -9.82 -31.39 3.56
N GLY A 717 -9.23 -32.11 4.51
CA GLY A 717 -8.54 -33.37 4.30
C GLY A 717 -7.18 -33.25 3.61
N LYS A 718 -6.60 -32.04 3.47
CA LYS A 718 -5.30 -31.80 2.81
C LYS A 718 -4.34 -31.05 3.73
N SER A 719 -3.04 -31.15 3.45
CA SER A 719 -2.02 -30.45 4.22
C SER A 719 -2.05 -28.94 3.94
N ASN A 720 -2.63 -28.19 4.87
CA ASN A 720 -2.68 -26.72 4.91
C ASN A 720 -2.19 -26.22 6.27
N THR A 721 -2.26 -24.91 6.56
CA THR A 721 -1.75 -24.37 7.83
C THR A 721 -2.59 -23.21 8.36
N ILE A 722 -2.84 -23.19 9.67
CA ILE A 722 -3.41 -22.03 10.36
C ILE A 722 -2.41 -21.58 11.43
N SER A 723 -1.94 -20.34 11.36
CA SER A 723 -0.95 -19.77 12.28
C SER A 723 -1.54 -18.64 13.11
N PHE A 724 -1.16 -18.54 14.38
CA PHE A 724 -1.39 -17.38 15.24
C PHE A 724 -0.04 -16.82 15.75
N SER A 725 0.05 -15.51 15.97
CA SER A 725 1.29 -14.87 16.43
C SER A 725 1.05 -13.65 17.33
N ASN A 726 1.88 -13.44 18.35
CA ASN A 726 1.74 -12.39 19.37
C ASN A 726 0.33 -12.35 20.01
N SER A 727 -0.29 -13.51 20.26
CA SER A 727 -1.73 -13.60 20.55
C SER A 727 -2.07 -14.55 21.70
N ASN A 728 -3.24 -14.37 22.32
CA ASN A 728 -3.91 -15.41 23.09
C ASN A 728 -4.96 -16.08 22.19
N VAL A 729 -5.04 -17.41 22.25
CA VAL A 729 -5.88 -18.24 21.39
C VAL A 729 -6.74 -19.16 22.26
N THR A 730 -8.07 -18.97 22.23
CA THR A 730 -9.05 -19.85 22.87
C THR A 730 -9.70 -20.78 21.86
N LEU A 731 -10.20 -21.93 22.34
CA LEU A 731 -10.76 -23.00 21.50
C LEU A 731 -12.24 -23.24 21.87
N GLY A 732 -13.14 -23.16 20.90
CA GLY A 732 -14.59 -23.42 21.05
C GLY A 732 -15.00 -24.87 20.73
N THR A 733 -14.04 -25.75 20.49
CA THR A 733 -14.19 -27.19 20.25
C THR A 733 -12.94 -27.91 20.76
N THR A 734 -13.03 -29.22 20.98
CA THR A 734 -11.90 -30.08 21.40
C THR A 734 -11.24 -30.85 20.25
N ASP A 735 -12.00 -31.20 19.20
CA ASP A 735 -11.49 -31.96 18.05
C ASP A 735 -10.90 -31.03 16.97
N PHE A 736 -9.58 -31.13 16.76
CA PHE A 736 -8.80 -30.53 15.68
C PHE A 736 -8.04 -31.61 14.88
N THR A 737 -8.69 -32.75 14.64
CA THR A 737 -8.13 -33.84 13.83
C THR A 737 -8.30 -33.58 12.32
N GLY A 738 -7.32 -33.97 11.52
CA GLY A 738 -7.28 -33.61 10.09
C GLY A 738 -5.87 -33.59 9.50
N ASN A 739 -5.68 -32.83 8.42
CA ASN A 739 -4.39 -32.60 7.77
C ASN A 739 -3.94 -31.13 7.79
N THR A 740 -4.80 -30.16 8.15
CA THR A 740 -4.39 -28.80 8.55
C THR A 740 -3.43 -28.86 9.75
N ASN A 741 -2.27 -28.21 9.63
CA ASN A 741 -1.37 -27.98 10.77
C ASN A 741 -1.73 -26.67 11.48
N TYR A 742 -1.97 -26.72 12.78
CA TYR A 742 -2.12 -25.52 13.61
C TYR A 742 -0.75 -25.08 14.15
N ASN A 743 -0.49 -23.77 14.18
CA ASN A 743 0.82 -23.22 14.50
C ASN A 743 0.71 -21.99 15.42
N LEU A 744 1.51 -21.94 16.49
CA LEU A 744 1.63 -20.76 17.35
C LEU A 744 3.04 -20.17 17.29
N THR A 745 3.15 -18.85 17.45
CA THR A 745 4.43 -18.16 17.58
C THR A 745 4.35 -17.02 18.57
N ASP A 746 5.20 -17.03 19.60
CA ASP A 746 5.21 -16.07 20.71
C ASP A 746 3.78 -15.80 21.26
N SER A 747 3.02 -16.87 21.51
CA SER A 747 1.57 -16.82 21.76
C SER A 747 1.10 -17.77 22.88
N THR A 748 -0.01 -17.43 23.54
CA THR A 748 -0.69 -18.24 24.55
C THR A 748 -1.79 -19.10 23.91
N LEU A 749 -1.78 -20.41 24.15
CA LEU A 749 -2.96 -21.26 23.99
C LEU A 749 -3.72 -21.29 25.32
N ASP A 750 -5.02 -21.03 25.31
CA ASP A 750 -5.84 -20.93 26.51
C ASP A 750 -7.03 -21.90 26.44
N LEU A 751 -6.91 -22.99 27.19
CA LEU A 751 -7.93 -24.04 27.31
C LEU A 751 -8.94 -23.70 28.42
N SER A 752 -8.48 -22.97 29.45
CA SER A 752 -9.22 -22.45 30.62
C SER A 752 -10.28 -21.38 30.33
N SER A 753 -10.89 -21.41 29.15
CA SER A 753 -11.90 -20.42 28.71
C SER A 753 -13.31 -20.65 29.28
N ASP A 754 -13.59 -21.86 29.78
CA ASP A 754 -14.68 -22.15 30.70
C ASP A 754 -14.16 -22.98 31.90
N SER A 755 -15.04 -23.53 32.74
CA SER A 755 -14.66 -24.23 33.99
C SER A 755 -14.80 -25.76 33.92
N SER A 756 -14.81 -26.33 32.72
CA SER A 756 -14.81 -27.78 32.46
C SER A 756 -13.39 -28.36 32.60
N LEU A 757 -13.26 -29.69 32.54
CA LEU A 757 -11.99 -30.33 32.21
C LEU A 757 -12.16 -31.03 30.86
N ASP A 758 -11.44 -30.56 29.85
CA ASP A 758 -11.62 -30.98 28.45
C ASP A 758 -10.36 -31.61 27.84
N ASN A 759 -10.55 -32.40 26.78
CA ASN A 759 -9.48 -33.21 26.16
C ASN A 759 -9.35 -32.81 24.70
N TYR A 760 -8.33 -31.99 24.40
CA TYR A 760 -8.10 -31.37 23.09
C TYR A 760 -7.19 -32.23 22.22
N GLU A 761 -7.60 -32.48 20.97
CA GLU A 761 -7.01 -33.48 20.07
C GLU A 761 -6.56 -32.83 18.75
N PHE A 762 -5.26 -32.67 18.54
CA PHE A 762 -4.69 -32.13 17.30
C PHE A 762 -3.94 -33.19 16.50
N SER A 763 -4.28 -33.35 15.21
CA SER A 763 -3.51 -34.23 14.32
C SER A 763 -2.13 -33.68 13.95
N SER A 764 -1.98 -32.36 13.85
CA SER A 764 -0.68 -31.69 13.63
C SER A 764 -0.65 -30.32 14.30
N PHE A 765 0.28 -30.12 15.24
CA PHE A 765 0.47 -28.85 15.94
C PHE A 765 1.96 -28.49 16.03
N THR A 766 2.30 -27.21 15.81
CA THR A 766 3.66 -26.70 15.91
C THR A 766 3.72 -25.41 16.75
N THR A 767 4.82 -25.21 17.47
CA THR A 767 5.14 -23.95 18.13
C THR A 767 6.51 -23.43 17.69
N SER A 768 6.71 -22.11 17.74
CA SER A 768 8.04 -21.50 17.60
C SER A 768 8.15 -20.22 18.42
N GLY A 769 9.33 -19.89 18.94
CA GLY A 769 9.44 -18.81 19.94
C GLY A 769 8.80 -19.19 21.29
N THR A 770 8.38 -18.20 22.06
CA THR A 770 7.99 -18.34 23.48
C THR A 770 6.47 -18.49 23.60
N ASN A 771 5.99 -19.73 23.61
CA ASN A 771 4.55 -20.02 23.66
C ASN A 771 4.13 -20.50 25.04
N LYS A 772 2.90 -20.20 25.48
CA LYS A 772 2.37 -20.58 26.80
C LYS A 772 1.12 -21.44 26.68
N LEU A 773 0.87 -22.28 27.67
CA LEU A 773 -0.39 -23.04 27.82
C LEU A 773 -1.10 -22.65 29.11
N ASN A 774 -2.29 -22.07 29.01
CA ASN A 774 -3.22 -21.92 30.14
C ASN A 774 -4.22 -23.07 30.13
N PHE A 775 -4.54 -23.63 31.28
CA PHE A 775 -5.44 -24.79 31.42
C PHE A 775 -6.07 -24.90 32.82
N ASN A 776 -7.21 -25.57 32.88
CA ASN A 776 -7.92 -25.89 34.11
C ASN A 776 -7.31 -27.09 34.83
N ALA A 777 -7.40 -27.06 36.16
CA ALA A 777 -7.07 -28.17 37.05
C ALA A 777 -8.09 -28.26 38.20
N ASN A 778 -8.43 -29.47 38.64
CA ASN A 778 -9.34 -29.72 39.75
C ASN A 778 -8.73 -30.72 40.73
N PHE A 779 -8.78 -30.38 42.03
CA PHE A 779 -8.37 -31.31 43.09
C PHE A 779 -9.37 -32.47 43.21
N VAL A 780 -8.87 -33.69 43.02
CA VAL A 780 -9.63 -34.94 43.12
C VAL A 780 -9.08 -35.88 44.18
N ASP A 781 -9.95 -36.70 44.77
CA ASP A 781 -9.58 -37.73 45.74
C ASP A 781 -8.94 -38.93 45.02
N THR A 782 -7.84 -39.44 45.56
CA THR A 782 -7.20 -40.66 45.02
C THR A 782 -7.77 -41.94 45.66
N ALA A 783 -7.14 -43.09 45.38
CA ALA A 783 -7.47 -44.35 46.04
C ALA A 783 -7.12 -44.38 47.55
N ASP A 784 -6.34 -43.42 48.03
CA ASP A 784 -6.19 -43.12 49.47
C ASP A 784 -6.96 -41.82 49.77
N PRO A 785 -7.97 -41.81 50.65
CA PRO A 785 -8.78 -40.63 50.94
C PRO A 785 -8.02 -39.52 51.68
N ASN A 786 -6.76 -39.75 52.08
CA ASN A 786 -5.88 -38.75 52.68
C ASN A 786 -4.92 -38.14 51.64
N VAL A 787 -4.99 -38.57 50.37
CA VAL A 787 -4.11 -38.11 49.29
C VAL A 787 -4.95 -37.60 48.13
N LYS A 788 -4.68 -36.37 47.69
CA LYS A 788 -5.32 -35.74 46.54
C LYS A 788 -4.36 -35.59 45.36
N ALA A 789 -4.93 -35.49 44.17
CA ALA A 789 -4.24 -35.30 42.90
C ALA A 789 -5.01 -34.30 42.01
N LEU A 790 -4.48 -34.00 40.83
CA LEU A 790 -5.06 -33.03 39.89
C LEU A 790 -5.56 -33.74 38.63
N GLU A 791 -6.87 -33.73 38.40
CA GLU A 791 -7.39 -33.89 37.04
C GLU A 791 -7.27 -32.55 36.33
N THR A 792 -6.86 -32.55 35.06
CA THR A 792 -6.62 -31.33 34.26
C THR A 792 -7.29 -31.42 32.90
N ASP A 793 -7.38 -30.30 32.19
CA ASP A 793 -7.47 -30.35 30.72
C ASP A 793 -6.29 -31.16 30.17
N THR A 794 -6.46 -31.77 29.00
CA THR A 794 -5.37 -32.43 28.27
C THR A 794 -5.25 -31.93 26.85
N LEU A 795 -4.03 -31.96 26.30
CA LEU A 795 -3.71 -31.61 24.93
C LEU A 795 -2.89 -32.73 24.29
N HIS A 796 -3.52 -33.49 23.40
CA HIS A 796 -2.87 -34.47 22.55
C HIS A 796 -2.44 -33.84 21.22
N VAL A 797 -1.19 -34.09 20.83
CA VAL A 797 -0.64 -33.66 19.53
C VAL A 797 -0.03 -34.88 18.84
N ALA A 798 -0.72 -35.41 17.82
CA ALA A 798 -0.29 -36.64 17.15
C ALA A 798 0.94 -36.47 16.24
N SER A 799 1.20 -35.24 15.74
CA SER A 799 2.38 -34.92 14.94
C SER A 799 2.74 -33.42 14.99
N GLY A 800 3.92 -33.07 14.50
CA GLY A 800 4.51 -31.73 14.66
C GLY A 800 5.48 -31.67 15.85
N ASN A 801 5.69 -30.48 16.40
CA ASN A 801 6.52 -30.23 17.58
C ASN A 801 5.90 -29.09 18.38
N ALA A 802 5.21 -29.43 19.47
CA ALA A 802 4.48 -28.49 20.30
C ALA A 802 5.17 -28.34 21.65
N GLU A 803 6.04 -27.35 21.76
CA GLU A 803 6.73 -26.93 22.99
C GLU A 803 6.00 -25.73 23.61
N PHE A 804 5.70 -25.79 24.91
CA PHE A 804 5.05 -24.72 25.68
C PHE A 804 5.79 -24.43 26.99
N GLU A 805 5.85 -23.16 27.40
CA GLU A 805 5.99 -22.79 28.81
C GLU A 805 4.66 -23.05 29.53
N VAL A 806 4.71 -23.35 30.83
CA VAL A 806 3.51 -23.31 31.67
C VAL A 806 2.98 -21.87 31.73
N GLY A 807 1.70 -21.70 31.41
CA GLY A 807 0.98 -20.43 31.49
C GLY A 807 0.28 -20.28 32.84
N LYS A 808 -1.02 -19.96 32.79
CA LYS A 808 -1.91 -19.91 33.94
C LYS A 808 -2.57 -21.26 34.19
N VAL A 809 -2.40 -21.83 35.38
CA VAL A 809 -3.11 -23.03 35.83
C VAL A 809 -4.29 -22.59 36.69
N PHE A 810 -5.51 -22.80 36.19
CA PHE A 810 -6.75 -22.40 36.86
C PHE A 810 -7.26 -23.50 37.78
N ILE A 811 -7.00 -23.36 39.08
CA ILE A 811 -7.26 -24.42 40.07
C ILE A 811 -8.67 -24.32 40.70
N SER A 812 -9.29 -25.48 40.86
CA SER A 812 -10.65 -25.65 41.38
C SER A 812 -10.77 -26.84 42.33
N GLY A 813 -11.87 -26.93 43.08
CA GLY A 813 -12.17 -28.06 43.96
C GLY A 813 -11.76 -27.84 45.43
N GLN A 814 -11.51 -28.95 46.12
CA GLN A 814 -11.18 -29.04 47.55
C GLN A 814 -9.80 -29.66 47.73
N GLU A 815 -8.87 -28.92 48.34
CA GLU A 815 -7.51 -29.35 48.70
C GLU A 815 -7.46 -29.97 50.11
N ASN A 816 -6.27 -30.34 50.61
CA ASN A 816 -6.11 -31.03 51.91
C ASN A 816 -4.79 -30.75 52.65
N GLY A 817 -4.16 -29.59 52.44
CA GLY A 817 -2.90 -29.19 53.07
C GLY A 817 -1.69 -30.04 52.68
N GLN A 818 -1.80 -30.83 51.61
CA GLN A 818 -0.71 -31.65 51.08
C GLN A 818 0.35 -30.76 50.42
N ALA A 819 1.63 -31.06 50.64
CA ALA A 819 2.73 -30.21 50.18
C ALA A 819 2.90 -30.19 48.64
N GLU A 820 2.58 -31.30 47.98
CA GLU A 820 2.76 -31.53 46.54
C GLU A 820 1.52 -32.22 45.97
N TYR A 821 0.96 -31.73 44.87
CA TYR A 821 -0.16 -32.34 44.14
C TYR A 821 0.26 -32.65 42.71
N ASN A 822 0.30 -33.94 42.35
CA ASN A 822 0.67 -34.41 41.02
C ASN A 822 -0.59 -34.59 40.14
N THR A 823 -0.46 -34.49 38.82
CA THR A 823 -1.58 -34.79 37.91
C THR A 823 -1.90 -36.28 37.84
N THR A 824 -3.19 -36.61 37.65
CA THR A 824 -3.68 -37.99 37.47
C THR A 824 -3.42 -38.56 36.08
N GLN A 825 -3.26 -37.67 35.10
CA GLN A 825 -2.83 -37.94 33.73
C GLN A 825 -1.81 -36.88 33.27
N ASN A 826 -1.14 -37.15 32.17
CA ASN A 826 -0.29 -36.16 31.49
C ASN A 826 -1.17 -35.01 30.96
N VAL A 827 -0.77 -33.76 31.19
CA VAL A 827 -1.42 -32.56 30.63
C VAL A 827 -1.16 -32.50 29.12
N LEU A 828 0.06 -32.83 28.70
CA LEU A 828 0.48 -32.87 27.31
C LEU A 828 0.75 -34.31 26.88
N SER A 829 0.39 -34.69 25.65
CA SER A 829 0.69 -36.04 25.15
C SER A 829 0.96 -36.11 23.64
N GLY A 830 1.51 -37.23 23.20
CA GLY A 830 2.03 -37.38 21.84
C GLY A 830 3.34 -36.62 21.66
N ASN A 831 3.38 -35.69 20.71
CA ASN A 831 4.52 -34.80 20.42
C ASN A 831 4.46 -33.47 21.21
N ALA A 832 3.43 -33.24 22.02
CA ALA A 832 3.37 -32.09 22.92
C ALA A 832 4.27 -32.30 24.15
N HIS A 833 4.97 -31.24 24.57
CA HIS A 833 5.80 -31.23 25.77
C HIS A 833 5.98 -29.80 26.31
N PHE A 834 6.34 -29.70 27.58
CA PHE A 834 6.75 -28.45 28.21
C PHE A 834 8.25 -28.15 27.96
N SER A 835 8.57 -26.86 27.90
CA SER A 835 9.96 -26.37 27.86
C SER A 835 10.72 -26.70 29.15
N ASP A 836 11.98 -26.29 29.27
CA ASP A 836 12.72 -26.40 30.54
C ASP A 836 12.06 -25.56 31.65
N ASP A 837 12.20 -26.04 32.89
CA ASP A 837 11.40 -25.65 34.05
C ASP A 837 11.36 -24.13 34.28
N LYS A 838 10.16 -23.57 34.10
CA LYS A 838 9.80 -22.21 34.48
C LYS A 838 8.50 -22.30 35.30
N PRO A 839 8.41 -21.62 36.46
CA PRO A 839 7.20 -21.65 37.26
C PRO A 839 6.04 -21.03 36.48
N GLY A 840 4.94 -21.78 36.41
CA GLY A 840 3.65 -21.27 35.93
C GLY A 840 3.02 -20.29 36.92
N GLU A 841 1.99 -19.58 36.47
CA GLU A 841 1.16 -18.75 37.34
C GLU A 841 -0.06 -19.57 37.79
N VAL A 842 -0.39 -19.60 39.08
CA VAL A 842 -1.60 -20.28 39.56
C VAL A 842 -2.71 -19.27 39.79
N VAL A 843 -3.89 -19.57 39.26
CA VAL A 843 -5.08 -18.72 39.38
C VAL A 843 -6.17 -19.50 40.08
N ILE A 844 -6.69 -18.97 41.18
CA ILE A 844 -7.73 -19.62 41.99
C ILE A 844 -9.10 -19.34 41.36
N SER A 845 -9.81 -20.38 40.90
CA SER A 845 -11.13 -20.24 40.29
C SER A 845 -12.22 -19.98 41.33
N THR A 846 -13.22 -19.18 40.97
CA THR A 846 -14.32 -18.77 41.86
C THR A 846 -15.04 -19.98 42.46
N GLY A 847 -14.97 -20.13 43.80
CA GLY A 847 -15.56 -21.26 44.53
C GLY A 847 -14.61 -22.43 44.80
N ALA A 848 -13.34 -22.32 44.43
CA ALA A 848 -12.27 -23.14 45.00
C ALA A 848 -12.11 -22.85 46.51
N THR A 849 -11.53 -23.79 47.25
CA THR A 849 -11.43 -23.75 48.73
C THR A 849 -9.99 -23.89 49.24
N THR A 850 -9.06 -23.21 48.57
CA THR A 850 -7.62 -23.19 48.88
C THR A 850 -7.21 -21.86 49.53
N SER A 851 -6.26 -21.91 50.47
CA SER A 851 -5.66 -20.73 51.11
C SER A 851 -4.18 -20.48 50.72
N TYR A 852 -3.65 -21.23 49.76
CA TYR A 852 -2.22 -21.24 49.41
C TYR A 852 -1.89 -20.61 48.05
N GLU A 853 -0.70 -20.00 47.97
CA GLU A 853 0.09 -19.91 46.74
C GLU A 853 0.66 -21.28 46.35
N TYR A 854 0.85 -21.50 45.05
CA TYR A 854 1.42 -22.73 44.51
C TYR A 854 2.50 -22.42 43.48
N GLU A 855 3.66 -23.07 43.60
CA GLU A 855 4.64 -23.15 42.53
C GLU A 855 4.25 -24.30 41.58
N VAL A 856 4.17 -24.01 40.27
CA VAL A 856 3.98 -25.05 39.24
C VAL A 856 5.33 -25.54 38.76
N THR A 857 5.63 -26.81 38.99
CA THR A 857 6.80 -27.49 38.41
C THR A 857 6.37 -28.44 37.29
N VAL A 858 7.23 -28.57 36.27
CA VAL A 858 7.10 -29.58 35.22
C VAL A 858 7.80 -30.85 35.72
N THR A 859 7.22 -32.04 35.50
CA THR A 859 7.88 -33.29 35.93
C THR A 859 8.90 -33.79 34.91
N ASP A 860 9.78 -34.73 35.30
CA ASP A 860 10.83 -35.34 34.46
C ASP A 860 10.34 -35.85 33.07
N ASP A 861 9.04 -36.10 32.91
CA ASP A 861 8.42 -36.52 31.63
C ASP A 861 8.19 -35.38 30.62
N LYS A 862 8.34 -34.11 31.05
CA LYS A 862 7.97 -32.89 30.30
C LYS A 862 6.53 -32.88 29.78
N GLN A 863 5.63 -33.61 30.41
CA GLN A 863 4.24 -33.79 29.96
C GLN A 863 3.20 -33.67 31.09
N SER A 864 3.63 -33.87 32.34
CA SER A 864 2.83 -33.71 33.55
C SER A 864 3.32 -32.50 34.36
N ILE A 865 2.48 -31.99 35.27
CA ILE A 865 2.88 -30.97 36.25
C ILE A 865 2.72 -31.46 37.70
N GLN A 866 3.39 -30.77 38.61
CA GLN A 866 3.15 -30.83 40.05
C GLN A 866 2.88 -29.41 40.56
N LEU A 867 1.87 -29.26 41.41
CA LEU A 867 1.63 -28.03 42.19
C LEU A 867 2.20 -28.21 43.59
N SER A 868 3.13 -27.35 43.98
CA SER A 868 3.76 -27.37 45.31
C SER A 868 3.28 -26.18 46.13
N ALA A 869 2.68 -26.41 47.30
CA ALA A 869 2.11 -25.34 48.13
C ALA A 869 3.23 -24.55 48.84
N THR A 870 3.49 -23.32 48.39
CA THR A 870 4.64 -22.51 48.82
C THR A 870 4.40 -21.69 50.08
N GLY A 871 3.17 -21.22 50.30
CA GLY A 871 2.76 -20.51 51.51
C GLY A 871 1.35 -19.93 51.42
N ILE A 872 0.86 -19.34 52.50
CA ILE A 872 -0.46 -18.69 52.53
C ILE A 872 -0.42 -17.37 51.75
N THR A 873 -1.44 -17.11 50.91
CA THR A 873 -1.42 -16.06 49.88
C THR A 873 -1.14 -14.65 50.39
N ASP A 874 -1.85 -14.21 51.43
CA ASP A 874 -1.72 -12.86 51.99
C ASP A 874 -2.25 -12.76 53.44
N GLU A 875 -2.18 -11.56 54.02
CA GLU A 875 -2.70 -11.28 55.36
C GLU A 875 -4.24 -11.38 55.49
N ASN A 876 -4.97 -11.46 54.37
CA ASN A 876 -6.44 -11.50 54.34
C ASN A 876 -7.01 -12.90 54.09
N SER A 877 -6.19 -13.84 53.64
CA SER A 877 -6.56 -15.21 53.24
C SER A 877 -7.38 -15.97 54.28
N LEU A 878 -7.11 -15.79 55.58
CA LEU A 878 -7.94 -16.37 56.65
C LEU A 878 -9.35 -15.75 56.73
N ASN A 879 -9.49 -14.45 56.43
CA ASN A 879 -10.78 -13.77 56.37
C ASN A 879 -11.61 -14.25 55.18
N ASP A 880 -10.97 -14.37 54.03
CA ASP A 880 -11.61 -14.78 52.78
C ASP A 880 -12.16 -16.20 52.92
N MET A 881 -11.43 -17.11 53.57
CA MET A 881 -11.95 -18.43 53.94
C MET A 881 -13.04 -18.35 55.03
N ASN A 882 -12.91 -17.49 56.04
CA ASN A 882 -13.90 -17.31 57.11
C ASN A 882 -15.30 -16.85 56.61
N ILE A 883 -15.38 -16.11 55.50
CA ILE A 883 -16.65 -15.64 54.90
C ILE A 883 -17.27 -16.57 53.85
N LEU A 884 -16.57 -17.62 53.41
CA LEU A 884 -17.13 -18.60 52.46
C LEU A 884 -18.05 -19.63 53.14
N GLU A 885 -19.14 -20.01 52.48
CA GLU A 885 -20.02 -21.08 52.97
C GLU A 885 -19.50 -22.47 52.59
N GLY A 886 -19.76 -23.46 53.45
CA GLY A 886 -19.42 -24.88 53.21
C GLY A 886 -18.11 -25.32 53.87
N ASN A 887 -17.50 -26.35 53.30
CA ASN A 887 -16.31 -27.02 53.85
C ASN A 887 -15.03 -26.26 53.46
N ARG A 888 -14.21 -25.92 54.45
CA ARG A 888 -13.06 -25.03 54.33
C ARG A 888 -11.87 -25.54 55.13
N PHE A 889 -10.67 -25.25 54.65
CA PHE A 889 -9.41 -25.65 55.26
C PHE A 889 -8.47 -24.43 55.32
N PHE A 890 -7.85 -24.21 56.47
CA PHE A 890 -6.75 -23.26 56.64
C PHE A 890 -5.67 -23.99 57.42
N GLN A 891 -4.76 -24.62 56.69
CA GLN A 891 -3.67 -25.41 57.27
C GLN A 891 -2.36 -24.64 57.16
N PHE A 892 -1.45 -24.86 58.10
CA PHE A 892 -0.06 -24.43 57.94
C PHE A 892 0.72 -25.49 57.16
N SER A 893 1.46 -25.10 56.12
CA SER A 893 2.33 -26.00 55.37
C SER A 893 3.66 -26.27 56.11
N ILE A 894 4.26 -27.42 55.83
CA ILE A 894 5.61 -27.77 56.30
C ILE A 894 6.69 -26.90 55.63
N GLY A 895 6.42 -26.35 54.43
CA GLY A 895 7.33 -25.46 53.70
C GLY A 895 7.29 -23.98 54.11
N ASP A 896 6.23 -23.55 54.78
CA ASP A 896 5.88 -22.14 55.00
C ASP A 896 6.38 -21.57 56.35
N THR A 897 6.13 -20.29 56.56
CA THR A 897 6.18 -19.54 57.82
C THR A 897 5.59 -20.30 59.02
N SER A 898 6.18 -20.09 60.19
CA SER A 898 5.69 -20.63 61.46
C SER A 898 4.57 -19.80 62.10
N GLU A 899 4.33 -18.58 61.60
CA GLU A 899 3.48 -17.58 62.23
C GLU A 899 2.75 -16.75 61.16
N TYR A 900 1.43 -16.89 61.13
CA TYR A 900 0.53 -16.16 60.23
C TYR A 900 -0.07 -14.96 60.98
N HIS A 901 -0.21 -13.83 60.27
CA HIS A 901 -0.75 -12.58 60.78
C HIS A 901 -1.94 -12.13 59.93
N ILE A 902 -3.03 -11.71 60.58
CA ILE A 902 -4.20 -11.16 59.89
C ILE A 902 -3.99 -9.70 59.47
N GLY A 903 -4.54 -9.27 58.33
CA GLY A 903 -4.51 -7.88 57.86
C GLY A 903 -5.61 -6.99 58.44
N GLN A 904 -6.68 -7.62 58.92
CA GLN A 904 -7.80 -6.96 59.58
C GLN A 904 -8.44 -7.90 60.60
N SER A 905 -9.36 -7.37 61.42
CA SER A 905 -10.25 -8.23 62.19
C SER A 905 -11.14 -9.03 61.24
N LEU A 906 -11.31 -10.33 61.48
CA LEU A 906 -12.13 -11.18 60.63
C LEU A 906 -13.61 -10.76 60.70
N ASP A 907 -14.28 -10.91 59.56
CA ASP A 907 -15.71 -10.69 59.38
C ASP A 907 -16.56 -11.79 60.06
N ALA A 908 -17.89 -11.68 59.94
CA ALA A 908 -18.80 -12.68 60.48
C ALA A 908 -18.59 -14.06 59.81
N THR A 909 -18.33 -15.08 60.64
CA THR A 909 -18.03 -16.45 60.19
C THR A 909 -19.26 -17.09 59.53
N ALA A 910 -19.10 -17.57 58.30
CA ALA A 910 -20.16 -18.18 57.50
C ALA A 910 -20.51 -19.64 57.88
N GLU A 911 -21.66 -20.15 57.40
CA GLU A 911 -22.14 -21.51 57.67
C GLU A 911 -21.24 -22.60 57.03
N GLY A 912 -21.09 -23.74 57.71
CA GLY A 912 -20.34 -24.90 57.21
C GLY A 912 -19.21 -25.34 58.13
N ASP A 913 -18.42 -26.30 57.67
CA ASP A 913 -17.30 -26.88 58.42
C ASP A 913 -16.00 -26.15 58.06
N PHE A 914 -15.24 -25.69 59.05
CA PHE A 914 -13.95 -25.00 58.83
C PHE A 914 -12.88 -25.60 59.76
N TYR A 915 -11.86 -26.20 59.14
CA TYR A 915 -10.73 -26.84 59.81
C TYR A 915 -9.52 -25.90 59.77
N ILE A 916 -8.95 -25.59 60.93
CA ILE A 916 -7.79 -24.73 61.11
C ILE A 916 -6.70 -25.55 61.82
N SER A 917 -5.67 -25.99 61.09
CA SER A 917 -4.71 -26.98 61.59
C SER A 917 -3.25 -26.55 61.47
N GLY A 918 -2.47 -26.83 62.51
CA GLY A 918 -1.01 -26.67 62.48
C GLY A 918 -0.31 -27.70 61.59
N ARG A 919 0.96 -27.43 61.27
CA ARG A 919 1.76 -28.27 60.36
C ARG A 919 2.37 -29.53 60.99
N SER A 920 2.18 -29.72 62.29
CA SER A 920 2.69 -30.89 63.04
C SER A 920 2.02 -30.97 64.42
N GLU A 921 2.03 -32.16 65.04
CA GLU A 921 1.53 -32.43 66.41
C GLU A 921 2.15 -31.55 67.54
N ASN A 922 3.14 -30.70 67.23
CA ASN A 922 3.70 -29.72 68.16
C ASN A 922 3.06 -28.34 67.97
N ALA A 923 2.08 -28.02 68.82
CA ALA A 923 1.31 -26.78 68.81
C ALA A 923 2.11 -25.46 68.94
N ALA A 924 3.41 -25.53 69.19
CA ALA A 924 4.30 -24.37 69.20
C ALA A 924 4.91 -24.05 67.82
N ASP A 925 4.85 -24.97 66.83
CA ASP A 925 5.53 -24.83 65.54
C ASP A 925 4.67 -24.16 64.45
N SER A 926 3.39 -23.91 64.75
CA SER A 926 2.42 -23.12 63.97
C SER A 926 1.70 -22.12 64.89
N VAL A 927 1.63 -20.86 64.46
CA VAL A 927 1.08 -19.75 65.23
C VAL A 927 0.10 -18.95 64.38
N LEU A 928 -1.17 -18.87 64.81
CA LEU A 928 -2.15 -17.93 64.30
C LEU A 928 -2.15 -16.67 65.18
N SER A 929 -1.69 -15.56 64.61
CA SER A 929 -1.52 -14.29 65.32
C SER A 929 -2.56 -13.25 64.89
N GLY A 930 -3.21 -12.64 65.88
CA GLY A 930 -4.13 -11.52 65.69
C GLY A 930 -3.44 -10.15 65.66
N ALA A 931 -2.11 -10.06 65.75
CA ALA A 931 -1.38 -8.81 65.55
C ALA A 931 -1.35 -8.44 64.06
N ILE A 932 -1.77 -7.22 63.71
CA ILE A 932 -2.07 -6.83 62.33
C ILE A 932 -0.81 -6.43 61.55
N ILE A 933 -0.63 -7.02 60.37
CA ILE A 933 0.32 -6.58 59.35
C ILE A 933 -0.38 -5.78 58.25
N ASP A 934 0.37 -4.94 57.54
CA ASP A 934 -0.05 -4.40 56.24
C ASP A 934 0.37 -5.31 55.08
N SER A 935 -0.09 -5.00 53.86
CA SER A 935 0.22 -5.72 52.62
C SER A 935 1.68 -5.61 52.14
N THR A 936 2.60 -5.14 53.00
CA THR A 936 4.05 -5.29 52.83
C THR A 936 4.66 -6.28 53.83
N GLY A 937 3.82 -6.97 54.63
CA GLY A 937 4.22 -7.84 55.72
C GLY A 937 4.67 -7.09 56.98
N ALA A 938 4.44 -5.76 57.06
CA ALA A 938 4.93 -4.95 58.16
C ALA A 938 3.89 -4.84 59.29
N LEU A 939 4.29 -5.16 60.53
CA LEU A 939 3.44 -5.00 61.71
C LEU A 939 3.02 -3.54 61.91
N THR A 940 1.71 -3.29 61.84
CA THR A 940 1.08 -1.98 62.05
C THR A 940 1.20 -1.49 63.49
N GLY A 941 1.23 -2.44 64.45
CA GLY A 941 1.18 -2.18 65.89
C GLY A 941 -0.22 -2.21 66.49
N ASP A 942 -1.26 -2.36 65.67
CA ASP A 942 -2.62 -2.69 66.10
C ASP A 942 -2.87 -4.21 66.04
N ASN A 943 -3.90 -4.68 66.74
CA ASN A 943 -4.30 -6.09 66.78
C ASN A 943 -5.81 -6.21 66.46
N GLY A 944 -6.21 -7.28 65.77
CA GLY A 944 -7.58 -7.57 65.35
C GLY A 944 -8.17 -8.84 65.98
N SER A 945 -9.46 -9.06 65.75
CA SER A 945 -10.18 -10.24 66.23
C SER A 945 -10.25 -11.35 65.19
N LEU A 946 -10.37 -12.59 65.66
CA LEU A 946 -10.65 -13.76 64.85
C LEU A 946 -12.18 -14.03 64.83
N PHE A 947 -12.58 -15.29 64.95
CA PHE A 947 -13.90 -15.81 64.57
C PHE A 947 -15.08 -15.20 65.33
N ASN A 948 -16.14 -14.89 64.58
CA ASN A 948 -17.34 -14.22 65.09
C ASN A 948 -18.59 -14.89 64.52
N ILE A 949 -19.17 -15.82 65.28
CA ILE A 949 -20.33 -16.61 64.85
C ILE A 949 -21.60 -15.89 65.32
N ALA A 950 -22.41 -15.43 64.36
CA ALA A 950 -23.69 -14.79 64.62
C ALA A 950 -24.76 -15.80 65.08
N ASP A 951 -25.85 -15.32 65.73
CA ASP A 951 -26.95 -16.20 66.16
C ASP A 951 -27.58 -16.93 64.95
N SER A 952 -28.00 -18.18 65.17
CA SER A 952 -28.52 -19.12 64.15
C SER A 952 -27.55 -19.54 63.03
N VAL A 953 -26.27 -19.16 63.04
CA VAL A 953 -25.28 -19.67 62.06
C VAL A 953 -24.76 -21.04 62.47
N LYS A 954 -24.85 -22.05 61.59
CA LYS A 954 -24.37 -23.41 61.84
C LYS A 954 -22.90 -23.60 61.37
N ALA A 955 -21.98 -22.90 62.03
CA ALA A 955 -20.55 -23.09 61.84
C ALA A 955 -20.02 -24.25 62.71
N ASN A 956 -19.29 -25.19 62.11
CA ASN A 956 -18.45 -26.15 62.83
C ASN A 956 -17.00 -25.70 62.69
N LEU A 957 -16.37 -25.22 63.75
CA LEU A 957 -14.97 -24.77 63.71
C LEU A 957 -14.09 -25.78 64.45
N GLU A 958 -13.03 -26.27 63.82
CA GLU A 958 -12.11 -27.24 64.42
C GLU A 958 -10.67 -26.73 64.35
N PHE A 959 -10.08 -26.48 65.52
CA PHE A 959 -8.72 -25.98 65.70
C PHE A 959 -7.82 -27.10 66.20
N SER A 960 -6.80 -27.51 65.45
CA SER A 960 -5.85 -28.55 65.85
C SER A 960 -4.40 -28.08 65.80
N ASP A 961 -3.60 -28.50 66.79
CA ASP A 961 -2.14 -28.48 66.72
C ASP A 961 -1.50 -27.09 66.49
N LEU A 962 -2.12 -26.01 66.96
CA LEU A 962 -1.61 -24.64 66.79
C LEU A 962 -1.65 -23.77 68.04
N THR A 963 -0.81 -22.74 68.04
CA THR A 963 -0.87 -21.60 68.96
C THR A 963 -1.81 -20.55 68.38
N ILE A 964 -2.68 -19.95 69.20
CA ILE A 964 -3.48 -18.77 68.84
C ILE A 964 -3.12 -17.61 69.78
N GLN A 965 -2.63 -16.51 69.22
CA GLN A 965 -2.03 -15.43 70.02
C GLN A 965 -2.43 -14.01 69.62
N ASP A 966 -2.28 -13.11 70.58
CA ASP A 966 -2.29 -11.65 70.40
C ASP A 966 -3.57 -11.06 69.75
N ALA A 967 -4.66 -11.81 69.62
CA ALA A 967 -5.92 -11.28 69.12
C ALA A 967 -6.51 -10.21 70.05
N TYR A 968 -7.15 -9.20 69.47
CA TYR A 968 -7.78 -8.10 70.19
C TYR A 968 -9.19 -7.79 69.68
N LYS A 969 -10.14 -7.52 70.58
CA LYS A 969 -11.49 -7.08 70.19
C LYS A 969 -12.06 -6.02 71.11
N ASN A 970 -12.62 -4.98 70.51
CA ASN A 970 -13.45 -4.00 71.22
C ASN A 970 -14.90 -4.52 71.38
N GLY A 971 -15.04 -5.67 72.04
CA GLY A 971 -16.25 -6.48 72.16
C GLY A 971 -15.99 -7.67 73.09
N ASN A 972 -16.69 -8.79 72.90
CA ASN A 972 -16.42 -10.04 73.64
C ASN A 972 -15.70 -11.04 72.74
N GLY A 973 -14.85 -11.91 73.29
CA GLY A 973 -14.25 -13.03 72.55
C GLY A 973 -13.36 -12.60 71.37
N SER A 974 -12.08 -12.31 71.65
CA SER A 974 -11.15 -11.88 70.58
C SER A 974 -10.68 -12.99 69.66
N VAL A 975 -10.67 -14.25 70.12
CA VAL A 975 -10.35 -15.44 69.32
C VAL A 975 -11.64 -16.09 68.79
N ILE A 976 -12.64 -16.25 69.66
CA ILE A 976 -13.98 -16.77 69.32
C ILE A 976 -15.03 -15.95 70.08
N GLU A 977 -15.95 -15.31 69.35
CA GLU A 977 -17.24 -14.86 69.88
C GLU A 977 -18.34 -15.74 69.28
N ASN A 978 -18.85 -16.70 70.04
CA ASN A 978 -19.94 -17.57 69.62
C ASN A 978 -21.29 -17.10 70.20
N ASN A 979 -22.19 -16.66 69.32
CA ASN A 979 -23.58 -16.30 69.64
C ASN A 979 -24.59 -17.35 69.13
N SER A 980 -24.15 -18.34 68.37
CA SER A 980 -25.02 -19.38 67.79
C SER A 980 -25.30 -20.53 68.76
N LYS A 981 -26.50 -21.10 68.65
CA LYS A 981 -26.92 -22.29 69.40
C LYS A 981 -26.67 -23.60 68.66
N ASP A 982 -26.44 -23.52 67.34
CA ASP A 982 -26.28 -24.66 66.45
C ASP A 982 -24.81 -24.86 66.00
N ALA A 983 -23.92 -23.94 66.41
CA ALA A 983 -22.48 -24.05 66.19
C ALA A 983 -21.80 -25.01 67.19
N VAL A 984 -20.80 -25.73 66.68
CA VAL A 984 -19.90 -26.58 67.46
C VAL A 984 -18.46 -26.13 67.21
N ILE A 985 -17.72 -25.85 68.29
CA ILE A 985 -16.32 -25.44 68.18
C ILE A 985 -15.45 -26.46 68.92
N THR A 986 -14.51 -27.08 68.22
CA THR A 986 -13.51 -28.00 68.77
C THR A 986 -12.15 -27.31 68.80
N LEU A 987 -11.44 -27.40 69.91
CA LEU A 987 -10.04 -27.01 70.04
C LEU A 987 -9.28 -28.21 70.64
N ASP A 988 -8.36 -28.80 69.88
CA ASP A 988 -7.54 -29.94 70.32
C ASP A 988 -6.05 -29.62 70.18
N ASN A 989 -5.25 -29.99 71.18
CA ASN A 989 -3.81 -29.72 71.22
C ASN A 989 -3.45 -28.25 70.86
N THR A 990 -4.09 -27.24 71.48
CA THR A 990 -3.83 -25.82 71.16
C THR A 990 -3.18 -25.01 72.31
N ILE A 991 -2.53 -23.88 71.97
CA ILE A 991 -1.95 -22.95 72.95
C ILE A 991 -2.53 -21.54 72.75
N ILE A 992 -3.40 -21.09 73.65
CA ILE A 992 -4.15 -19.84 73.50
C ILE A 992 -3.56 -18.79 74.45
N LYS A 993 -2.85 -17.79 73.92
CA LYS A 993 -2.03 -16.87 74.73
C LYS A 993 -2.15 -15.38 74.38
N ASN A 994 -2.01 -14.52 75.39
CA ASN A 994 -1.98 -13.05 75.29
C ASN A 994 -3.24 -12.34 74.73
N ASN A 995 -4.26 -13.08 74.26
CA ASN A 995 -5.44 -12.51 73.60
C ASN A 995 -6.26 -11.62 74.56
N SER A 996 -6.84 -10.52 74.07
CA SER A 996 -7.45 -9.48 74.91
C SER A 996 -8.79 -8.93 74.39
N SER A 997 -9.76 -8.71 75.28
CA SER A 997 -11.03 -8.05 74.94
C SER A 997 -11.43 -6.95 75.93
N THR A 998 -12.15 -5.93 75.44
CA THR A 998 -12.68 -4.82 76.28
C THR A 998 -13.98 -5.19 76.98
N GLY A 999 -14.72 -6.16 76.45
CA GLY A 999 -15.89 -6.77 77.07
C GLY A 999 -15.54 -7.98 77.93
N SER A 1000 -16.25 -9.08 77.71
CA SER A 1000 -16.10 -10.35 78.40
C SER A 1000 -15.41 -11.40 77.53
N GLY A 1001 -14.75 -12.40 78.13
CA GLY A 1001 -14.10 -13.47 77.38
C GLY A 1001 -12.86 -12.96 76.64
N GLY A 1002 -11.70 -13.03 77.27
CA GLY A 1002 -10.48 -12.41 76.74
C GLY A 1002 -10.04 -13.04 75.43
N ALA A 1003 -10.03 -14.37 75.38
CA ALA A 1003 -9.93 -15.15 74.14
C ALA A 1003 -11.32 -15.60 73.66
N ILE A 1004 -12.11 -16.26 74.52
CA ILE A 1004 -13.37 -16.94 74.11
C ILE A 1004 -14.57 -16.36 74.85
N TYR A 1005 -15.62 -15.99 74.11
CA TYR A 1005 -16.96 -15.69 74.62
C TYR A 1005 -17.99 -16.64 74.00
N ASN A 1006 -18.92 -17.15 74.80
CA ASN A 1006 -19.86 -18.20 74.39
C ASN A 1006 -21.27 -17.98 74.98
N ASP A 1007 -22.22 -17.50 74.17
CA ASP A 1007 -23.64 -17.31 74.52
C ASP A 1007 -24.59 -18.24 73.76
N GLY A 1008 -24.06 -19.39 73.33
CA GLY A 1008 -24.83 -20.49 72.75
C GLY A 1008 -23.96 -21.72 72.52
N GLY A 1009 -24.54 -22.73 71.90
CA GLY A 1009 -23.79 -23.81 71.24
C GLY A 1009 -22.93 -24.65 72.17
N LYS A 1010 -21.95 -25.31 71.57
CA LYS A 1010 -21.04 -26.22 72.26
C LYS A 1010 -19.59 -25.95 71.89
N ILE A 1011 -18.75 -25.72 72.91
CA ILE A 1011 -17.30 -25.68 72.77
C ILE A 1011 -16.69 -26.93 73.43
N ILE A 1012 -15.82 -27.62 72.72
CA ILE A 1012 -15.06 -28.78 73.18
C ILE A 1012 -13.59 -28.37 73.17
N ILE A 1013 -12.91 -28.48 74.31
CA ILE A 1013 -11.51 -28.12 74.47
C ILE A 1013 -10.74 -29.31 75.06
N THR A 1014 -9.79 -29.83 74.30
CA THR A 1014 -8.94 -30.99 74.62
C THR A 1014 -7.47 -30.58 74.58
N ASP A 1015 -6.68 -31.10 75.53
CA ASP A 1015 -5.22 -30.95 75.70
C ASP A 1015 -4.63 -29.52 75.53
N THR A 1016 -5.48 -28.50 75.71
CA THR A 1016 -5.18 -27.09 75.40
C THR A 1016 -4.64 -26.31 76.59
N THR A 1017 -3.73 -25.37 76.34
CA THR A 1017 -3.13 -24.49 77.37
C THR A 1017 -3.47 -23.00 77.17
N PHE A 1018 -4.06 -22.37 78.20
CA PHE A 1018 -4.37 -20.93 78.22
C PHE A 1018 -3.35 -20.15 79.07
N THR A 1019 -2.80 -19.04 78.54
CA THR A 1019 -1.81 -18.19 79.24
C THR A 1019 -1.98 -16.69 78.94
N ASN A 1020 -1.81 -15.80 79.92
CA ASN A 1020 -1.81 -14.34 79.71
C ASN A 1020 -3.06 -13.73 79.01
N ASN A 1021 -4.19 -14.41 78.88
CA ASN A 1021 -5.36 -13.81 78.24
C ASN A 1021 -6.05 -12.78 79.17
N LYS A 1022 -6.64 -11.72 78.61
CA LYS A 1022 -7.17 -10.56 79.34
C LYS A 1022 -8.59 -10.18 78.91
N ALA A 1023 -9.48 -9.93 79.87
CA ALA A 1023 -10.78 -9.28 79.65
C ALA A 1023 -10.94 -8.17 80.67
N ASP A 1024 -11.42 -6.99 80.26
CA ASP A 1024 -11.63 -5.88 81.20
C ASP A 1024 -12.86 -6.11 82.08
N VAL A 1025 -13.95 -6.68 81.55
CA VAL A 1025 -15.14 -7.07 82.34
C VAL A 1025 -14.89 -8.36 83.13
N GLY A 1026 -14.92 -9.53 82.49
CA GLY A 1026 -14.78 -10.82 83.18
C GLY A 1026 -14.46 -11.99 82.25
N GLY A 1027 -13.93 -13.08 82.82
CA GLY A 1027 -13.50 -14.26 82.05
C GLY A 1027 -12.29 -13.95 81.18
N GLY A 1028 -11.15 -13.62 81.80
CA GLY A 1028 -9.93 -13.21 81.12
C GLY A 1028 -9.38 -14.21 80.12
N ALA A 1029 -9.63 -15.51 80.30
CA ALA A 1029 -9.47 -16.50 79.24
C ALA A 1029 -10.81 -16.78 78.55
N ILE A 1030 -11.82 -17.22 79.30
CA ILE A 1030 -13.13 -17.65 78.78
C ILE A 1030 -14.27 -17.04 79.59
N PHE A 1031 -15.30 -16.55 78.90
CA PHE A 1031 -16.61 -16.22 79.48
C PHE A 1031 -17.71 -17.07 78.82
N ASN A 1032 -18.25 -18.03 79.56
CA ASN A 1032 -19.37 -18.86 79.12
C ASN A 1032 -20.68 -18.29 79.68
N ALA A 1033 -21.41 -17.56 78.84
CA ALA A 1033 -22.63 -16.84 79.22
C ALA A 1033 -23.82 -17.81 79.39
N SER A 1034 -24.07 -18.68 78.41
CA SER A 1034 -25.21 -19.61 78.45
C SER A 1034 -24.99 -20.99 77.78
N GLY A 1035 -23.91 -21.18 77.01
CA GLY A 1035 -23.64 -22.42 76.27
C GLY A 1035 -23.00 -23.57 77.08
N GLU A 1036 -22.68 -24.66 76.37
CA GLU A 1036 -21.98 -25.84 76.91
C GLU A 1036 -20.47 -25.79 76.61
N LEU A 1037 -19.65 -25.92 77.64
CA LEU A 1037 -18.19 -26.00 77.53
C LEU A 1037 -17.66 -27.32 78.11
N SER A 1038 -17.09 -28.17 77.26
CA SER A 1038 -16.44 -29.43 77.64
C SER A 1038 -14.93 -29.24 77.72
N LEU A 1039 -14.33 -29.51 78.88
CA LEU A 1039 -12.90 -29.36 79.13
C LEU A 1039 -12.23 -30.72 79.39
N ASN A 1040 -11.17 -31.05 78.66
CA ASN A 1040 -10.41 -32.28 78.80
C ASN A 1040 -8.89 -31.98 78.78
N ASN A 1041 -8.15 -32.48 79.77
CA ASN A 1041 -6.69 -32.26 79.93
C ASN A 1041 -6.20 -30.79 79.95
N VAL A 1042 -7.09 -29.80 80.05
CA VAL A 1042 -6.75 -28.39 79.84
C VAL A 1042 -5.92 -27.78 80.97
N THR A 1043 -5.05 -26.82 80.63
CA THR A 1043 -4.22 -26.08 81.59
C THR A 1043 -4.42 -24.57 81.49
N PHE A 1044 -5.01 -23.95 82.52
CA PHE A 1044 -5.09 -22.50 82.68
C PHE A 1044 -3.95 -22.03 83.59
N ASN A 1045 -2.93 -21.41 83.00
CA ASN A 1045 -1.80 -20.85 83.75
C ASN A 1045 -2.23 -19.66 84.62
N ALA A 1046 -1.47 -19.39 85.68
CA ALA A 1046 -1.83 -18.38 86.68
C ALA A 1046 -1.79 -16.93 86.15
N ALA A 1047 -2.63 -16.09 86.74
CA ALA A 1047 -2.78 -14.67 86.40
C ALA A 1047 -1.43 -13.92 86.41
N ASN A 1048 -1.14 -13.20 85.33
CA ASN A 1048 0.12 -12.52 85.14
C ASN A 1048 0.01 -11.06 85.62
N GLN A 1049 0.54 -10.82 86.82
CA GLN A 1049 0.46 -9.53 87.50
C GLN A 1049 1.26 -8.40 86.83
N THR A 1050 2.18 -8.69 85.91
CA THR A 1050 2.95 -7.64 85.21
C THR A 1050 2.25 -7.14 83.95
N THR A 1051 1.40 -7.95 83.33
CA THR A 1051 0.59 -7.59 82.14
C THR A 1051 -0.86 -7.23 82.49
N GLY A 1052 -1.30 -7.51 83.73
CA GLY A 1052 -2.70 -7.35 84.13
C GLY A 1052 -3.63 -8.44 83.60
N ALA A 1053 -3.08 -9.45 82.93
CA ALA A 1053 -3.84 -10.56 82.38
C ALA A 1053 -4.34 -11.51 83.49
N LYS A 1054 -5.65 -11.61 83.63
CA LYS A 1054 -6.33 -12.45 84.63
C LYS A 1054 -6.27 -13.94 84.25
N ASN A 1055 -6.39 -14.27 82.96
CA ASN A 1055 -6.43 -15.63 82.41
C ASN A 1055 -7.47 -16.56 83.11
N ASP A 1056 -8.51 -15.97 83.70
CA ASP A 1056 -9.54 -16.61 84.52
C ASP A 1056 -10.76 -17.04 83.69
N ILE A 1057 -11.57 -17.94 84.27
CA ILE A 1057 -12.82 -18.40 83.66
C ILE A 1057 -13.99 -17.72 84.36
N TYR A 1058 -14.97 -17.23 83.59
CA TYR A 1058 -16.29 -16.87 84.10
C TYR A 1058 -17.35 -17.80 83.49
N ASN A 1059 -18.26 -18.32 84.32
CA ASN A 1059 -19.31 -19.25 83.89
C ASN A 1059 -20.68 -18.91 84.48
N ALA A 1060 -21.62 -18.55 83.61
CA ALA A 1060 -23.05 -18.53 83.88
C ALA A 1060 -23.81 -19.66 83.14
N GLY A 1061 -23.22 -20.24 82.08
CA GLY A 1061 -23.72 -21.42 81.38
C GLY A 1061 -23.36 -22.75 82.08
N SER A 1062 -23.00 -23.77 81.28
CA SER A 1062 -22.60 -25.09 81.77
C SER A 1062 -21.17 -25.47 81.37
N ILE A 1063 -20.36 -25.86 82.36
CA ILE A 1063 -19.03 -26.47 82.16
C ILE A 1063 -19.07 -27.93 82.62
N VAL A 1064 -18.49 -28.83 81.82
CA VAL A 1064 -18.20 -30.22 82.20
C VAL A 1064 -16.71 -30.48 82.03
N THR A 1065 -16.05 -31.06 83.02
CA THR A 1065 -14.61 -31.39 82.96
C THR A 1065 -14.36 -32.89 82.92
N SER A 1066 -13.29 -33.31 82.24
CA SER A 1066 -12.83 -34.69 82.09
C SER A 1066 -11.29 -34.75 81.96
N GLY A 1067 -10.67 -35.92 81.82
CA GLY A 1067 -9.21 -36.02 81.71
C GLY A 1067 -8.44 -35.54 82.96
N LYS A 1068 -7.38 -34.74 82.77
CA LYS A 1068 -6.48 -34.20 83.81
C LYS A 1068 -6.29 -32.67 83.72
N ASN A 1069 -7.23 -31.90 84.23
CA ASN A 1069 -7.21 -30.44 84.11
C ASN A 1069 -6.40 -29.75 85.24
N THR A 1070 -5.82 -28.60 84.92
CA THR A 1070 -5.11 -27.73 85.88
C THR A 1070 -5.63 -26.30 85.75
N PHE A 1071 -6.10 -25.74 86.86
CA PHE A 1071 -6.65 -24.38 86.94
C PHE A 1071 -5.82 -23.56 87.94
N ALA A 1072 -4.79 -22.89 87.44
CA ALA A 1072 -3.91 -22.05 88.26
C ALA A 1072 -4.35 -20.58 88.30
N SER A 1073 -5.18 -20.13 87.34
CA SER A 1073 -6.02 -18.93 87.46
C SER A 1073 -7.39 -19.24 88.07
N ASP A 1074 -8.10 -18.18 88.45
CA ASP A 1074 -9.38 -18.22 89.14
C ASP A 1074 -10.54 -18.70 88.26
N ILE A 1075 -11.62 -19.16 88.91
CA ILE A 1075 -12.88 -19.56 88.27
C ILE A 1075 -14.03 -18.85 88.99
N THR A 1076 -14.71 -17.94 88.29
CA THR A 1076 -15.99 -17.39 88.72
C THR A 1076 -17.12 -18.26 88.18
N ASN A 1077 -17.94 -18.82 89.06
CA ASN A 1077 -19.04 -19.71 88.67
C ASN A 1077 -20.38 -19.27 89.28
N ASP A 1078 -21.23 -18.67 88.45
CA ASP A 1078 -22.62 -18.33 88.77
C ASP A 1078 -23.62 -19.31 88.11
N GLY A 1079 -23.14 -20.14 87.18
CA GLY A 1079 -23.86 -21.22 86.48
C GLY A 1079 -23.54 -22.64 86.98
N SER A 1080 -23.52 -23.61 86.07
CA SER A 1080 -23.27 -25.04 86.35
C SER A 1080 -21.83 -25.45 86.03
N LEU A 1081 -21.14 -26.12 86.96
CA LEU A 1081 -19.77 -26.64 86.78
C LEU A 1081 -19.67 -28.07 87.32
N SER A 1082 -19.50 -29.04 86.41
CA SER A 1082 -19.39 -30.47 86.74
C SER A 1082 -17.94 -30.94 86.64
N PHE A 1083 -17.33 -31.22 87.79
CA PHE A 1083 -16.00 -31.80 87.85
C PHE A 1083 -16.06 -33.33 87.69
N ALA A 1084 -15.50 -33.85 86.59
CA ALA A 1084 -15.12 -35.25 86.43
C ALA A 1084 -13.64 -35.35 85.98
N GLY A 1085 -13.12 -36.57 85.82
CA GLY A 1085 -11.67 -36.76 85.63
C GLY A 1085 -10.86 -36.37 86.88
N THR A 1086 -9.72 -35.70 86.69
CA THR A 1086 -8.87 -35.14 87.75
C THR A 1086 -8.67 -33.65 87.53
N ASN A 1087 -8.93 -32.83 88.55
CA ASN A 1087 -8.91 -31.37 88.45
C ASN A 1087 -8.05 -30.78 89.56
N ASN A 1088 -7.00 -30.04 89.20
CA ASN A 1088 -6.08 -29.41 90.14
C ASN A 1088 -6.29 -27.89 90.14
N VAL A 1089 -7.00 -27.37 91.13
CA VAL A 1089 -7.37 -25.96 91.22
C VAL A 1089 -6.50 -25.25 92.25
N SER A 1090 -5.54 -24.45 91.79
CA SER A 1090 -4.71 -23.58 92.64
C SER A 1090 -5.04 -22.09 92.53
N GLY A 1091 -5.81 -21.68 91.52
CA GLY A 1091 -6.58 -20.44 91.59
C GLY A 1091 -7.73 -20.54 92.59
N ASN A 1092 -8.46 -19.45 92.77
CA ASN A 1092 -9.63 -19.37 93.63
C ASN A 1092 -10.90 -19.72 92.85
N ILE A 1093 -11.81 -20.51 93.43
CA ILE A 1093 -13.19 -20.59 92.95
C ILE A 1093 -14.03 -19.56 93.70
N ILE A 1094 -14.72 -18.69 92.96
CA ILE A 1094 -15.59 -17.63 93.48
C ILE A 1094 -16.95 -17.64 92.75
N GLY A 1095 -17.98 -16.95 93.28
CA GLY A 1095 -19.29 -16.88 92.63
C GLY A 1095 -20.47 -16.62 93.58
N ALA A 1096 -21.59 -16.24 93.00
CA ALA A 1096 -22.87 -15.98 93.64
C ALA A 1096 -23.53 -17.24 94.22
N ASP A 1097 -24.64 -17.07 94.94
CA ASP A 1097 -25.44 -18.15 95.52
C ASP A 1097 -26.33 -18.88 94.51
N THR A 1098 -26.39 -18.43 93.25
CA THR A 1098 -27.06 -19.11 92.13
C THR A 1098 -26.27 -20.28 91.56
N GLY A 1099 -24.93 -20.24 91.68
CA GLY A 1099 -24.04 -21.22 91.06
C GLY A 1099 -24.18 -22.62 91.65
N ASN A 1100 -23.87 -23.64 90.85
CA ASN A 1100 -23.95 -25.04 91.23
C ASN A 1100 -22.70 -25.80 90.73
N ILE A 1101 -21.84 -26.21 91.67
CA ILE A 1101 -20.71 -27.09 91.38
C ILE A 1101 -21.09 -28.52 91.76
N THR A 1102 -20.81 -29.48 90.88
CA THR A 1102 -20.87 -30.91 91.21
C THR A 1102 -19.48 -31.54 91.07
N ASN A 1103 -19.20 -32.60 91.82
CA ASN A 1103 -17.98 -33.39 91.64
C ASN A 1103 -18.26 -34.90 91.68
N THR A 1104 -17.84 -35.58 90.61
CA THR A 1104 -17.85 -37.04 90.44
C THR A 1104 -16.44 -37.64 90.37
N GLY A 1105 -15.43 -36.83 90.06
CA GLY A 1105 -14.04 -37.22 89.89
C GLY A 1105 -13.14 -36.81 91.06
N ILE A 1106 -11.87 -36.52 90.76
CA ILE A 1106 -10.87 -36.00 91.71
C ILE A 1106 -10.82 -34.48 91.58
N LEU A 1107 -10.99 -33.76 92.69
CA LEU A 1107 -10.90 -32.29 92.76
C LEU A 1107 -9.93 -31.88 93.87
N ASN A 1108 -8.79 -31.28 93.52
CA ASN A 1108 -7.76 -30.84 94.45
C ASN A 1108 -7.77 -29.31 94.56
N LEU A 1109 -8.40 -28.78 95.61
CA LEU A 1109 -8.50 -27.35 95.89
C LEU A 1109 -7.30 -26.87 96.71
N LYS A 1110 -6.59 -25.85 96.22
CA LYS A 1110 -5.42 -25.23 96.86
C LYS A 1110 -5.52 -23.70 97.01
N GLY A 1111 -6.35 -23.02 96.21
CA GLY A 1111 -6.63 -21.58 96.36
C GLY A 1111 -7.64 -21.27 97.47
N ASP A 1112 -8.00 -19.99 97.61
CA ASP A 1112 -8.93 -19.46 98.61
C ASP A 1112 -10.37 -19.43 98.08
N ASN A 1113 -11.06 -20.57 98.21
CA ASN A 1113 -12.40 -20.74 97.63
C ASN A 1113 -13.53 -20.10 98.47
N SER A 1114 -13.19 -19.25 99.44
CA SER A 1114 -14.20 -18.60 100.31
C SER A 1114 -14.98 -17.47 99.63
N GLY A 1115 -14.64 -17.13 98.38
CA GLY A 1115 -15.46 -16.25 97.55
C GLY A 1115 -16.70 -16.91 96.93
N TYR A 1116 -16.78 -18.26 96.90
CA TYR A 1116 -17.91 -18.97 96.29
C TYR A 1116 -19.04 -19.24 97.28
N LYS A 1117 -20.26 -18.81 96.91
CA LYS A 1117 -21.48 -18.85 97.75
C LYS A 1117 -22.55 -19.82 97.26
N GLY A 1118 -22.40 -20.40 96.08
CA GLY A 1118 -23.34 -21.33 95.47
C GLY A 1118 -23.41 -22.71 96.16
N THR A 1119 -24.05 -23.66 95.49
CA THR A 1119 -24.11 -25.05 95.97
C THR A 1119 -22.90 -25.85 95.50
N PHE A 1120 -22.36 -26.70 96.36
CA PHE A 1120 -21.37 -27.71 95.98
C PHE A 1120 -21.93 -29.10 96.31
N THR A 1121 -21.95 -30.04 95.37
CA THR A 1121 -22.43 -31.42 95.61
C THR A 1121 -21.44 -32.49 95.16
N GLN A 1122 -20.91 -33.25 96.11
CA GLN A 1122 -20.09 -34.44 95.84
C GLN A 1122 -21.01 -35.66 95.65
N THR A 1123 -21.07 -36.20 94.44
CA THR A 1123 -21.95 -37.33 94.05
C THR A 1123 -21.20 -38.63 93.74
N ALA A 1124 -19.89 -38.54 93.46
CA ALA A 1124 -18.95 -39.66 93.41
C ALA A 1124 -17.51 -39.11 93.64
N GLY A 1125 -16.48 -39.96 93.59
CA GLY A 1125 -15.08 -39.50 93.57
C GLY A 1125 -14.58 -38.89 94.88
N THR A 1126 -13.65 -37.93 94.79
CA THR A 1126 -12.96 -37.31 95.93
C THR A 1126 -12.70 -35.81 95.75
N THR A 1127 -12.90 -35.02 96.81
CA THR A 1127 -12.41 -33.63 96.89
C THR A 1127 -11.35 -33.51 97.98
N THR A 1128 -10.26 -32.80 97.74
CA THR A 1128 -9.19 -32.56 98.73
C THR A 1128 -8.93 -31.05 98.89
N VAL A 1129 -9.06 -30.55 100.11
CA VAL A 1129 -8.99 -29.11 100.45
C VAL A 1129 -7.68 -28.80 101.18
N ASN A 1130 -6.91 -27.82 100.69
CA ASN A 1130 -5.59 -27.47 101.25
C ASN A 1130 -5.48 -26.02 101.76
N ASP A 1131 -6.31 -25.07 101.30
CA ASP A 1131 -6.50 -23.75 101.93
C ASP A 1131 -7.99 -23.55 102.29
N LYS A 1132 -8.65 -22.41 101.98
CA LYS A 1132 -10.07 -22.21 102.34
C LYS A 1132 -11.02 -22.96 101.41
N PHE A 1133 -12.12 -23.44 101.99
CA PHE A 1133 -13.25 -24.05 101.27
C PHE A 1133 -14.36 -23.04 101.01
N PHE A 1134 -15.43 -23.49 100.35
CA PHE A 1134 -16.59 -22.70 99.94
C PHE A 1134 -17.37 -22.08 101.11
N SER A 1135 -17.90 -20.88 100.88
CA SER A 1135 -18.79 -20.14 101.80
C SER A 1135 -20.27 -20.38 101.54
N GLY A 1136 -20.61 -21.18 100.52
CA GLY A 1136 -21.96 -21.60 100.19
C GLY A 1136 -22.43 -22.88 100.91
N THR A 1137 -23.38 -23.59 100.29
CA THR A 1137 -23.91 -24.86 100.81
C THR A 1137 -23.26 -26.06 100.13
N SER A 1138 -22.39 -26.75 100.87
CA SER A 1138 -21.68 -27.95 100.43
C SER A 1138 -22.36 -29.22 100.94
N THR A 1139 -22.77 -30.11 100.05
CA THR A 1139 -23.41 -31.40 100.34
C THR A 1139 -22.56 -32.57 99.85
N ILE A 1140 -22.14 -33.44 100.75
CA ILE A 1140 -21.43 -34.68 100.45
C ILE A 1140 -22.45 -35.83 100.46
N SER A 1141 -23.14 -36.02 99.33
CA SER A 1141 -24.18 -37.04 99.18
C SER A 1141 -23.61 -38.44 98.97
N ASN A 1142 -22.41 -38.53 98.36
CA ASN A 1142 -21.58 -39.73 98.23
C ASN A 1142 -20.10 -39.30 98.06
N GLY A 1143 -19.17 -40.21 97.74
CA GLY A 1143 -17.76 -39.89 97.50
C GLY A 1143 -16.95 -39.64 98.80
N THR A 1144 -15.90 -38.83 98.74
CA THR A 1144 -15.02 -38.55 99.89
C THR A 1144 -14.45 -37.12 99.88
N LEU A 1145 -14.72 -36.33 100.92
CA LEU A 1145 -14.09 -35.04 101.15
C LEU A 1145 -12.92 -35.17 102.14
N ASN A 1146 -11.73 -34.72 101.75
CA ASN A 1146 -10.51 -34.69 102.56
C ASN A 1146 -10.20 -33.25 102.98
N TRP A 1147 -10.19 -32.96 104.28
CA TRP A 1147 -9.89 -31.65 104.86
C TRP A 1147 -8.43 -31.62 105.33
N TYR A 1148 -7.50 -31.24 104.45
CA TYR A 1148 -6.06 -31.16 104.71
C TYR A 1148 -5.60 -29.71 104.89
N THR A 1149 -6.46 -28.89 105.51
CA THR A 1149 -6.27 -27.46 105.73
C THR A 1149 -6.41 -27.15 107.22
N SER A 1150 -5.62 -26.17 107.70
CA SER A 1150 -5.78 -25.60 109.04
C SER A 1150 -6.75 -24.40 109.07
N LYS A 1151 -7.33 -24.05 107.92
CA LYS A 1151 -8.39 -23.03 107.80
C LYS A 1151 -9.72 -23.67 108.18
N ASP A 1152 -10.52 -22.93 108.93
CA ASP A 1152 -11.88 -23.36 109.28
C ASP A 1152 -12.83 -23.19 108.08
N LEU A 1153 -14.04 -23.77 108.17
CA LEU A 1153 -15.12 -23.47 107.24
C LEU A 1153 -15.48 -21.96 107.37
N PRO A 1154 -15.73 -21.24 106.26
CA PRO A 1154 -16.13 -19.83 106.31
C PRO A 1154 -17.34 -19.58 107.23
N SER A 1155 -17.45 -18.35 107.73
CA SER A 1155 -18.41 -17.97 108.79
C SER A 1155 -19.89 -18.25 108.46
N ASP A 1156 -20.17 -18.18 107.18
CA ASP A 1156 -21.41 -18.25 106.40
C ASP A 1156 -21.57 -19.61 105.67
N GLY A 1157 -20.46 -20.34 105.50
CA GLY A 1157 -20.44 -21.67 104.87
C GLY A 1157 -21.21 -22.73 105.66
N THR A 1158 -21.86 -23.63 104.92
CA THR A 1158 -22.61 -24.76 105.46
C THR A 1158 -22.14 -26.07 104.82
N LEU A 1159 -21.57 -26.98 105.63
CA LEU A 1159 -21.19 -28.33 105.20
C LEU A 1159 -22.19 -29.37 105.72
N ILE A 1160 -22.76 -30.15 104.81
CA ILE A 1160 -23.70 -31.23 105.06
C ILE A 1160 -23.06 -32.53 104.54
N VAL A 1161 -22.93 -33.55 105.39
CA VAL A 1161 -22.47 -34.89 104.98
C VAL A 1161 -23.63 -35.85 105.17
N GLN A 1162 -24.06 -36.51 104.09
CA GLN A 1162 -25.22 -37.40 104.09
C GLN A 1162 -24.79 -38.86 104.05
N ASN A 1163 -24.27 -39.34 102.91
CA ASN A 1163 -23.82 -40.74 102.75
C ASN A 1163 -22.36 -40.88 102.25
N GLY A 1164 -21.68 -39.77 101.93
CA GLY A 1164 -20.24 -39.79 101.61
C GLY A 1164 -19.34 -39.73 102.85
N ARG A 1165 -18.03 -39.87 102.64
CA ARG A 1165 -17.02 -39.84 103.72
C ARG A 1165 -16.45 -38.44 103.91
N PHE A 1166 -16.11 -38.08 105.14
CA PHE A 1166 -15.39 -36.84 105.48
C PHE A 1166 -14.17 -37.16 106.35
N ASN A 1167 -12.97 -36.92 105.82
CA ASN A 1167 -11.70 -37.17 106.47
C ASN A 1167 -11.07 -35.84 106.91
N ILE A 1168 -10.53 -35.76 108.12
CA ILE A 1168 -9.92 -34.53 108.66
C ILE A 1168 -8.45 -34.81 109.01
N GLY A 1169 -7.54 -34.06 108.39
CA GLY A 1169 -6.09 -34.23 108.58
C GLY A 1169 -5.51 -35.47 107.89
N LYS A 1170 -4.18 -35.55 107.90
CA LYS A 1170 -3.39 -36.70 107.43
C LYS A 1170 -2.10 -36.80 108.24
N ASP A 1171 -1.39 -37.91 108.15
CA ASP A 1171 -0.11 -38.09 108.84
C ASP A 1171 0.85 -36.93 108.54
N GLY A 1172 1.36 -36.30 109.59
CA GLY A 1172 2.24 -35.12 109.52
C GLY A 1172 1.55 -33.77 109.31
N LEU A 1173 0.22 -33.68 109.19
CA LEU A 1173 -0.49 -32.42 108.93
C LEU A 1173 -1.69 -32.18 109.86
N MET A 1174 -1.59 -31.16 110.71
CA MET A 1174 -2.66 -30.72 111.63
C MET A 1174 -3.73 -29.93 110.86
N ALA A 1175 -4.94 -30.48 110.77
CA ALA A 1175 -6.10 -29.81 110.19
C ALA A 1175 -7.04 -29.25 111.27
N GLY A 1176 -7.87 -28.26 110.91
CA GLY A 1176 -8.80 -27.59 111.84
C GLY A 1176 -10.16 -27.33 111.22
N VAL A 1177 -11.24 -27.65 111.95
CA VAL A 1177 -12.62 -27.30 111.58
C VAL A 1177 -13.50 -27.21 112.83
N SER A 1178 -14.37 -26.19 112.93
CA SER A 1178 -15.17 -25.90 114.13
C SER A 1178 -16.68 -26.02 113.87
N PHE A 1179 -17.26 -27.13 114.33
CA PHE A 1179 -18.71 -27.36 114.20
C PHE A 1179 -19.55 -26.43 115.11
N LYS A 1180 -20.06 -25.33 114.55
CA LYS A 1180 -21.06 -24.46 115.21
C LYS A 1180 -22.39 -25.22 115.37
N LYS A 1181 -22.79 -25.50 116.62
CA LYS A 1181 -24.06 -26.18 116.91
C LYS A 1181 -25.28 -25.30 116.56
N ARG A 1182 -25.91 -25.57 115.41
CA ARG A 1182 -27.17 -24.93 114.99
C ARG A 1182 -28.23 -25.12 116.09
N ARG A 1183 -28.68 -24.02 116.72
CA ARG A 1183 -29.79 -24.04 117.68
C ARG A 1183 -31.09 -23.92 116.92
N GLU A 1184 -31.68 -25.05 116.57
CA GLU A 1184 -33.04 -25.06 116.02
C GLU A 1184 -34.04 -24.57 117.08
N LYS A 1185 -34.93 -23.68 116.65
CA LYS A 1185 -36.15 -23.32 117.36
C LYS A 1185 -37.32 -23.93 116.60
N THR A 1186 -37.85 -25.05 117.09
CA THR A 1186 -39.28 -25.36 117.30
C THR A 1186 -39.37 -26.73 118.00
N GLU A 1187 -40.56 -27.14 118.40
CA GLU A 1187 -40.79 -28.05 119.53
C GLU A 1187 -40.59 -29.55 119.26
N LYS A 1188 -40.44 -30.29 120.38
CA LYS A 1188 -40.72 -31.71 120.64
C LYS A 1188 -41.58 -32.41 119.56
N LYS A 1189 -41.38 -33.71 119.25
CA LYS A 1189 -41.25 -34.81 120.24
C LYS A 1189 -40.93 -36.17 119.57
N ASN A 1190 -40.04 -36.97 120.18
CA ASN A 1190 -39.87 -38.43 119.98
C ASN A 1190 -39.42 -38.92 118.57
N TYR A 1191 -38.75 -40.08 118.42
CA TYR A 1191 -38.27 -41.07 119.40
C TYR A 1191 -36.81 -41.50 119.09
N ILE A 1192 -36.24 -42.33 119.97
CA ILE A 1192 -34.82 -42.74 119.98
C ILE A 1192 -34.72 -44.24 119.67
N GLU A 1193 -33.76 -44.68 118.85
CA GLU A 1193 -32.83 -45.69 119.37
C GLU A 1193 -31.42 -45.62 118.75
N SER A 1194 -30.45 -46.01 119.57
CA SER A 1194 -29.02 -45.89 119.33
C SER A 1194 -28.35 -47.25 119.28
N ARG A 1195 -27.29 -47.42 118.47
CA ARG A 1195 -26.19 -48.32 118.83
C ARG A 1195 -24.84 -47.64 118.68
N LYS A 1196 -23.98 -47.91 119.67
CA LYS A 1196 -22.59 -47.47 119.74
C LYS A 1196 -21.75 -48.28 118.76
N LEU A 1197 -20.69 -47.67 118.25
CA LEU A 1197 -19.40 -48.37 118.18
C LEU A 1197 -18.28 -47.41 118.61
N ASN A 1198 -17.17 -47.97 119.07
CA ASN A 1198 -16.00 -47.20 119.51
C ASN A 1198 -15.12 -46.82 118.32
N SER A 1199 -14.24 -45.85 118.54
CA SER A 1199 -13.16 -45.50 117.62
C SER A 1199 -12.14 -46.63 117.41
N ARG A 1200 -11.68 -46.75 116.18
CA ARG A 1200 -10.27 -46.60 115.81
C ARG A 1200 -10.18 -45.85 114.50
#